data_AF-A0A934IW44-F1
#
_entry.id   AF-A0A934IW44-F1
#
_cell.length_a   1.000
_cell.length_b   1.000
_cell.length_c   1.000
_cell.angle_alpha   90.00
_cell.angle_beta   90.00
_cell.angle_gamma   90.00
#
_symmetry.space_group_name_H-M   'P 1'
#
loop_
_entity.id
_entity.type
_entity.pdbx_description
1 polymer ?
#
loop_
_entity_poly.entity_id
_entity_poly.type
_entity_poly.pdbx_seq_one_letter_code
_entity_poly.pdbx_strand_id
1 'polypeptide(L)'
;MRIKYCLLAILVLWAVGAVTVGTVEGRDRTSAVLTLSDGGETYFLNDYMEVLEDQSGQWTLQDVQSPDLQRLFQRADGKASFGYTESAYWIRVVLRNQSGSSRWQLTLQNPLIDYFNLYTSAPVESVRHHYPAYSLQLLPADVDTTVYMRLKTTGSFILPLQLTEPAAVYKKTSTEFMMYGLYYGVILTIIIYMLSLYINIRNRAYIYYILYILCYSASQFIWDGLALQFFGRNWFTAVKEGELLFASPASTYEFFFIVSVGFGYLATWKILQPAAFAPFLNRVFLGVILLCPLAAVGNAFLYTYDLAPLWIGFKIFTIVLLPIVLIGCALRGSRLAKHLTIAIVPLFAIAFPSSMLSTGVLPHNLFTHYGMQFGSVIEFIIMSIVLYEQVSQMRRKQHQVQKELADTLSEWNRTLNIKVAEQTESLKRSNDELVFAEQSRIRLLQNIAHDIRNPLNYVQGSIQALQQGLVQEPERQQKILDNVYGKVIEVNRFIDEMNHLEDTEGSKMLEMVMFAEWIDDIFQEMSEDIRHAGLQCETKVSIKEDADVWIAPHAMKRVMANLVHNACKFTPTGGRIKLEALQDEEWVRVTVEDNGKGIETERLPFIFHRYYKEDSGQGQGLGLAIAKEIIERHGGRIDVHSVVGEGSHFSFIIPKVQ
;
A
#
# COMPACT_ATOMS: atom_id res chain seq x y z
N MET A 1 30.61 0.35 12.63
CA MET A 1 31.94 1.00 12.66
C MET A 1 32.02 2.31 11.86
N ARG A 2 31.58 2.41 10.59
CA ARG A 2 31.79 3.60 9.73
C ARG A 2 31.23 4.95 10.23
N ILE A 3 30.10 4.97 10.96
CA ILE A 3 29.48 6.23 11.45
C ILE A 3 30.31 6.90 12.57
N LYS A 4 31.00 6.12 13.41
CA LYS A 4 31.87 6.66 14.46
C LYS A 4 33.06 7.42 13.87
N TYR A 5 33.58 6.99 12.72
CA TYR A 5 34.67 7.68 12.03
C TYR A 5 34.21 8.97 11.33
N CYS A 6 32.97 9.04 10.82
CA CYS A 6 32.41 10.30 10.33
C CYS A 6 32.18 11.31 11.47
N LEU A 7 31.67 10.86 12.63
CA LEU A 7 31.55 11.70 13.83
C LEU A 7 32.92 12.20 14.31
N LEU A 8 33.92 11.31 14.32
CA LEU A 8 35.29 11.67 14.67
C LEU A 8 35.89 12.65 13.66
N ALA A 9 35.67 12.46 12.36
CA ALA A 9 36.16 13.37 11.33
C ALA A 9 35.52 14.76 11.42
N ILE A 10 34.20 14.85 11.66
CA ILE A 10 33.49 16.11 11.83
C ILE A 10 33.93 16.82 13.12
N LEU A 11 34.04 16.09 14.25
CA LEU A 11 34.50 16.65 15.52
C LEU A 11 36.00 17.02 15.50
N VAL A 12 36.83 16.27 14.79
CA VAL A 12 38.26 16.58 14.62
C VAL A 12 38.44 17.77 13.69
N LEU A 13 37.67 17.89 12.60
CA LEU A 13 37.67 19.09 11.75
C LEU A 13 37.23 20.34 12.54
N TRP A 14 36.24 20.19 13.43
CA TRP A 14 35.76 21.27 14.30
C TRP A 14 36.79 21.63 15.40
N ALA A 15 37.40 20.64 16.05
CA ALA A 15 38.36 20.84 17.13
C ALA A 15 39.74 21.32 16.63
N VAL A 16 40.20 20.85 15.46
CA VAL A 16 41.44 21.35 14.84
C VAL A 16 41.25 22.79 14.37
N GLY A 17 40.06 23.15 13.89
CA GLY A 17 39.71 24.53 13.53
C GLY A 17 39.69 25.52 14.70
N ALA A 18 39.36 25.08 15.91
CA ALA A 18 39.31 25.93 17.09
C ALA A 18 40.67 26.10 17.80
N VAL A 19 41.68 25.26 17.49
CA VAL A 19 42.92 25.17 18.29
C VAL A 19 44.15 25.74 17.58
N THR A 20 44.14 25.98 16.27
CA THR A 20 45.30 26.57 15.58
C THR A 20 45.11 28.05 15.27
N VAL A 21 45.09 28.87 16.32
CA VAL A 21 45.43 30.30 16.24
C VAL A 21 46.96 30.38 16.18
N GLY A 22 47.52 30.11 15.00
CA GLY A 22 48.94 30.23 14.73
C GLY A 22 49.26 31.62 14.21
N THR A 23 49.97 32.40 15.02
CA THR A 23 50.62 33.66 14.62
C THR A 23 51.55 33.41 13.44
N VAL A 24 51.26 33.99 12.27
CA VAL A 24 52.17 33.94 11.11
C VAL A 24 53.35 34.86 11.38
N GLU A 25 54.55 34.27 11.35
CA GLU A 25 55.85 34.91 11.59
C GLU A 25 56.26 35.91 10.49
N GLY A 26 56.77 37.06 10.95
CA GLY A 26 57.94 37.79 10.44
C GLY A 26 58.16 37.89 8.92
N ARG A 27 57.64 38.95 8.31
CA ARG A 27 58.35 39.69 7.26
C ARG A 27 58.81 41.02 7.83
N ASP A 28 59.98 41.49 7.39
CA ASP A 28 60.62 42.72 7.85
C ASP A 28 59.69 43.93 7.62
N ARG A 29 59.13 44.50 8.70
CA ARG A 29 57.95 45.40 8.72
C ARG A 29 58.32 46.90 8.83
N THR A 30 59.46 47.30 8.29
CA THR A 30 60.06 48.62 8.59
C THR A 30 59.65 49.76 7.65
N SER A 31 59.17 49.51 6.42
CA SER A 31 58.78 50.59 5.50
C SER A 31 57.26 50.73 5.32
N ALA A 32 56.71 51.92 5.58
CA ALA A 32 55.30 52.28 5.35
C ALA A 32 54.93 52.46 3.86
N VAL A 33 55.93 52.36 2.97
CA VAL A 33 55.81 52.61 1.54
C VAL A 33 55.94 51.29 0.80
N LEU A 34 55.00 51.00 -0.10
CA LEU A 34 55.09 49.87 -1.01
C LEU A 34 55.80 50.28 -2.29
N THR A 35 56.93 49.63 -2.58
CA THR A 35 57.71 49.86 -3.81
C THR A 35 57.33 48.84 -4.88
N LEU A 36 56.88 49.32 -6.04
CA LEU A 36 56.56 48.52 -7.22
C LEU A 36 57.80 48.37 -8.09
N SER A 37 58.12 47.14 -8.46
CA SER A 37 59.29 46.74 -9.25
C SER A 37 58.88 45.86 -10.44
N ASP A 38 59.73 45.79 -11.46
CA ASP A 38 59.49 45.04 -12.71
C ASP A 38 59.33 43.51 -12.52
N GLY A 39 59.71 42.95 -11.38
CA GLY A 39 59.58 41.52 -11.10
C GLY A 39 58.27 41.10 -10.41
N GLY A 40 57.47 42.05 -9.92
CA GLY A 40 56.24 41.74 -9.18
C GLY A 40 54.99 42.01 -10.00
N GLU A 41 54.30 40.94 -10.43
CA GLU A 41 53.04 41.05 -11.18
C GLU A 41 51.84 41.45 -10.30
N THR A 42 51.87 41.13 -8.99
CA THR A 42 50.79 41.40 -8.04
C THR A 42 51.34 41.69 -6.64
N TYR A 43 50.85 42.78 -6.02
CA TYR A 43 51.18 43.20 -4.66
C TYR A 43 49.93 43.24 -3.79
N PHE A 44 50.02 42.73 -2.55
CA PHE A 44 48.95 42.81 -1.56
C PHE A 44 49.13 44.08 -0.72
N LEU A 45 48.09 44.91 -0.63
CA LEU A 45 48.19 46.21 0.05
C LEU A 45 47.91 46.14 1.55
N ASN A 46 47.37 45.02 2.04
CA ASN A 46 46.92 44.86 3.43
C ASN A 46 48.01 45.08 4.48
N ASP A 47 49.28 44.77 4.16
CA ASP A 47 50.42 44.98 5.06
C ASP A 47 50.90 46.44 5.09
N TYR A 48 50.54 47.23 4.07
CA TYR A 48 51.02 48.60 3.85
C TYR A 48 49.91 49.65 4.03
N MET A 49 48.72 49.22 4.43
CA MET A 49 47.57 50.11 4.57
C MET A 49 47.46 50.68 5.98
N GLU A 50 47.12 51.96 6.02
CA GLU A 50 46.71 52.65 7.23
C GLU A 50 45.22 52.95 7.14
N VAL A 51 44.53 52.84 8.27
CA VAL A 51 43.08 52.85 8.36
C VAL A 51 42.64 53.86 9.41
N LEU A 52 41.58 54.59 9.10
CA LEU A 52 40.93 55.56 9.96
C LEU A 52 39.41 55.32 9.93
N GLU A 53 38.81 55.17 11.10
CA GLU A 53 37.37 55.00 11.24
C GLU A 53 36.67 56.37 11.35
N ASP A 54 35.75 56.64 10.42
CA ASP A 54 34.84 57.78 10.42
C ASP A 54 33.47 57.34 10.95
N GLN A 55 33.30 57.44 12.26
CA GLN A 55 32.04 57.11 12.96
C GLN A 55 30.87 58.01 12.54
N SER A 56 31.15 59.25 12.11
CA SER A 56 30.12 60.18 11.64
C SER A 56 29.64 59.85 10.22
N GLY A 57 30.50 59.22 9.43
CA GLY A 57 30.28 58.97 8.01
C GLY A 57 30.19 60.24 7.17
N GLN A 58 30.66 61.39 7.66
CA GLN A 58 30.54 62.69 6.98
C GLN A 58 31.87 63.26 6.50
N TRP A 59 33.01 62.69 6.88
CA TRP A 59 34.31 63.24 6.50
C TRP A 59 34.53 63.17 4.99
N THR A 60 35.09 64.25 4.43
CA THR A 60 35.48 64.37 3.04
C THR A 60 36.99 64.16 2.87
N LEU A 61 37.45 64.05 1.61
CA LEU A 61 38.89 63.91 1.33
C LEU A 61 39.72 65.06 1.91
N GLN A 62 39.20 66.29 1.87
CA GLN A 62 39.90 67.47 2.39
C GLN A 62 40.06 67.40 3.91
N ASP A 63 39.02 66.94 4.62
CA ASP A 63 39.06 66.80 6.08
C ASP A 63 40.12 65.78 6.48
N VAL A 64 40.14 64.61 5.82
CA VAL A 64 41.07 63.51 6.11
C VAL A 64 42.52 63.86 5.76
N GLN A 65 42.73 64.80 4.84
CA GLN A 65 44.05 65.34 4.52
C GLN A 65 44.55 66.38 5.54
N SER A 66 43.72 66.84 6.48
CA SER A 66 44.13 67.78 7.52
C SER A 66 45.22 67.19 8.44
N PRO A 67 46.15 68.02 8.97
CA PRO A 67 47.23 67.54 9.84
C PRO A 67 46.74 66.80 11.09
N ASP A 68 45.56 67.15 11.60
CA ASP A 68 44.98 66.57 12.81
C ASP A 68 44.48 65.15 12.57
N LEU A 69 43.71 64.92 11.50
CA LEU A 69 43.19 63.59 11.15
C LEU A 69 44.27 62.67 10.57
N GLN A 70 45.29 63.22 9.90
CA GLN A 70 46.41 62.42 9.38
C GLN A 70 47.18 61.66 10.47
N ARG A 71 47.20 62.17 11.71
CA ARG A 71 47.86 61.52 12.85
C ARG A 71 47.05 60.39 13.47
N LEU A 72 45.75 60.31 13.18
CA LEU A 72 44.84 59.31 13.74
C LEU A 72 44.81 58.01 12.92
N PHE A 73 45.43 57.99 11.75
CA PHE A 73 45.57 56.78 10.93
C PHE A 73 46.39 55.72 11.68
N GLN A 74 45.84 54.51 11.75
CA GLN A 74 46.48 53.37 12.38
C GLN A 74 46.87 52.34 11.33
N ARG A 75 48.03 51.71 11.46
CA ARG A 75 48.41 50.61 10.56
C ARG A 75 47.43 49.44 10.72
N ALA A 76 47.06 48.82 9.60
CA ALA A 76 46.23 47.62 9.62
C ALA A 76 47.01 46.35 9.95
N ASP A 77 48.35 46.37 9.89
CA ASP A 77 49.23 45.23 10.21
C ASP A 77 48.83 43.90 9.54
N GLY A 78 48.37 43.96 8.27
CA GLY A 78 47.95 42.79 7.51
C GLY A 78 46.51 42.35 7.77
N LYS A 79 45.76 43.03 8.64
CA LYS A 79 44.36 42.73 8.94
C LYS A 79 43.49 42.94 7.70
N ALA A 80 42.92 41.85 7.17
CA ALA A 80 42.04 41.88 6.01
C ALA A 80 40.54 42.00 6.35
N SER A 81 40.16 41.83 7.61
CA SER A 81 38.75 41.93 8.05
C SER A 81 38.61 42.82 9.28
N PHE A 82 37.66 43.75 9.24
CA PHE A 82 37.35 44.69 10.32
C PHE A 82 35.99 44.37 10.98
N GLY A 83 35.38 43.24 10.62
CA GLY A 83 34.09 42.81 11.15
C GLY A 83 32.92 43.61 10.59
N TYR A 84 31.85 43.71 11.37
CA TYR A 84 30.66 44.48 11.04
C TYR A 84 30.80 45.87 11.69
N THR A 85 30.65 46.96 10.94
CA THR A 85 30.64 48.34 11.44
C THR A 85 29.71 49.23 10.62
N GLU A 86 29.05 50.21 11.26
CA GLU A 86 28.25 51.25 10.56
C GLU A 86 29.09 52.42 10.05
N SER A 87 30.29 52.58 10.63
CA SER A 87 31.21 53.67 10.34
C SER A 87 31.70 53.61 8.89
N ALA A 88 31.98 54.76 8.30
CA ALA A 88 32.76 54.81 7.08
C ALA A 88 34.24 54.58 7.41
N TYR A 89 34.99 53.93 6.54
CA TYR A 89 36.42 53.69 6.74
C TYR A 89 37.21 54.40 5.66
N TRP A 90 38.22 55.15 6.10
CA TRP A 90 39.22 55.78 5.26
C TRP A 90 40.50 54.97 5.30
N ILE A 91 41.04 54.67 4.12
CA ILE A 91 42.24 53.86 3.97
C ILE A 91 43.25 54.64 3.16
N ARG A 92 44.47 54.71 3.68
CA ARG A 92 45.61 55.38 3.07
C ARG A 92 46.69 54.36 2.76
N VAL A 93 47.21 54.40 1.54
CA VAL A 93 48.38 53.61 1.12
C VAL A 93 49.36 54.53 0.39
N VAL A 94 50.64 54.42 0.70
CA VAL A 94 51.71 55.15 0.02
C VAL A 94 52.43 54.20 -0.93
N LEU A 95 52.42 54.55 -2.21
CA LEU A 95 52.96 53.75 -3.31
C LEU A 95 54.15 54.45 -3.96
N ARG A 96 55.21 53.72 -4.25
CA ARG A 96 56.38 54.18 -5.01
C ARG A 96 56.57 53.33 -6.25
N ASN A 97 56.49 53.92 -7.44
CA ASN A 97 56.59 53.16 -8.69
C ASN A 97 58.00 53.20 -9.27
N GLN A 98 58.76 52.11 -9.09
CA GLN A 98 60.08 51.87 -9.70
C GLN A 98 60.00 50.89 -10.88
N SER A 99 58.79 50.52 -11.31
CA SER A 99 58.58 49.65 -12.48
C SER A 99 58.50 50.46 -13.78
N GLY A 100 58.75 49.82 -14.91
CA GLY A 100 58.51 50.37 -16.25
C GLY A 100 57.02 50.51 -16.60
N SER A 101 56.12 49.96 -15.79
CA SER A 101 54.67 50.02 -16.00
C SER A 101 54.04 51.24 -15.33
N SER A 102 53.43 52.11 -16.14
CA SER A 102 52.77 53.34 -15.68
C SER A 102 51.30 53.17 -15.29
N ARG A 103 50.73 52.00 -15.57
CA ARG A 103 49.32 51.66 -15.31
C ARG A 103 49.25 50.43 -14.43
N TRP A 104 48.57 50.59 -13.30
CA TRP A 104 48.31 49.53 -12.34
C TRP A 104 46.81 49.44 -12.07
N GLN A 105 46.31 48.26 -11.75
CA GLN A 105 44.90 48.04 -11.42
C GLN A 105 44.76 47.68 -9.95
N LEU A 106 44.04 48.53 -9.22
CA LEU A 106 43.64 48.26 -7.84
C LEU A 106 42.37 47.41 -7.87
N THR A 107 42.45 46.17 -7.41
CA THR A 107 41.35 45.22 -7.42
C THR A 107 40.83 44.96 -6.00
N LEU A 108 39.53 45.12 -5.80
CA LEU A 108 38.82 44.81 -4.56
C LEU A 108 38.23 43.39 -4.63
N GLN A 109 38.73 42.44 -3.82
CA GLN A 109 38.23 41.05 -3.84
C GLN A 109 37.06 40.80 -2.87
N ASN A 110 36.15 41.77 -2.78
CA ASN A 110 34.90 41.61 -2.05
C ASN A 110 33.77 42.33 -2.82
N PRO A 111 32.97 41.58 -3.60
CA PRO A 111 31.92 42.15 -4.43
C PRO A 111 30.67 42.60 -3.64
N LEU A 112 30.60 42.28 -2.34
CA LEU A 112 29.47 42.62 -1.47
C LEU A 112 29.62 43.99 -0.78
N ILE A 113 30.64 44.78 -1.13
CA ILE A 113 30.84 46.12 -0.58
C ILE A 113 29.84 47.10 -1.19
N ASP A 114 29.08 47.78 -0.33
CA ASP A 114 28.03 48.71 -0.78
C ASP A 114 28.59 49.99 -1.40
N TYR A 115 29.65 50.57 -0.82
CA TYR A 115 30.21 51.83 -1.27
C TYR A 115 31.74 51.82 -1.23
N PHE A 116 32.35 52.17 -2.36
CA PHE A 116 33.80 52.31 -2.51
C PHE A 116 34.11 53.51 -3.40
N ASN A 117 34.83 54.49 -2.86
CA ASN A 117 35.39 55.59 -3.62
C ASN A 117 36.92 55.56 -3.52
N LEU A 118 37.56 55.87 -4.64
CA LEU A 118 39.00 55.99 -4.74
C LEU A 118 39.37 57.44 -5.05
N TYR A 119 40.34 57.96 -4.33
CA TYR A 119 40.86 59.30 -4.47
C TYR A 119 42.38 59.25 -4.63
N THR A 120 42.90 59.90 -5.67
CA THR A 120 44.34 60.07 -5.89
C THR A 120 44.65 61.53 -6.22
N SER A 121 45.93 61.86 -6.34
CA SER A 121 46.41 63.19 -6.78
C SER A 121 46.17 63.48 -8.28
N ALA A 122 45.72 62.48 -9.05
CA ALA A 122 45.33 62.59 -10.46
C ALA A 122 43.85 62.19 -10.64
N PRO A 123 43.19 62.47 -11.78
CA PRO A 123 41.83 62.00 -12.00
C PRO A 123 41.79 60.46 -12.01
N VAL A 124 41.00 59.88 -11.12
CA VAL A 124 40.76 58.43 -11.11
C VAL A 124 39.67 58.13 -12.13
N GLU A 125 40.06 57.57 -13.28
CA GLU A 125 39.08 56.96 -14.19
C GLU A 125 38.66 55.60 -13.63
N SER A 126 37.41 55.49 -13.19
CA SER A 126 36.81 54.20 -12.89
C SER A 126 36.64 53.43 -14.20
N VAL A 127 37.50 52.46 -14.46
CA VAL A 127 37.28 51.52 -15.57
C VAL A 127 36.30 50.47 -15.08
N ARG A 128 35.11 50.42 -15.68
CA ARG A 128 34.13 49.35 -15.39
C ARG A 128 34.69 48.01 -15.86
N HIS A 129 35.33 47.25 -14.98
CA HIS A 129 35.76 45.88 -15.27
C HIS A 129 35.53 44.94 -14.11
N HIS A 130 34.51 44.06 -14.24
CA HIS A 130 34.36 42.72 -13.62
C HIS A 130 34.36 42.63 -12.08
N TYR A 131 35.31 43.29 -11.43
CA TYR A 131 35.39 43.67 -10.03
C TYR A 131 35.44 45.20 -9.93
N PRO A 132 35.40 45.84 -8.77
CA PRO A 132 35.82 47.24 -8.66
C PRO A 132 37.35 47.29 -8.91
N ALA A 133 37.78 47.15 -10.16
CA ALA A 133 39.15 47.28 -10.60
C ALA A 133 39.37 48.72 -11.05
N TYR A 134 40.06 49.50 -10.23
CA TYR A 134 40.30 50.91 -10.51
C TYR A 134 41.66 51.07 -11.18
N SER A 135 41.66 51.71 -12.34
CA SER A 135 42.90 52.01 -13.05
C SER A 135 43.61 53.17 -12.35
N LEU A 136 44.80 52.89 -11.85
CA LEU A 136 45.71 53.86 -11.26
C LEU A 136 46.82 54.18 -12.27
N GLN A 137 46.94 55.45 -12.61
CA GLN A 137 48.08 55.95 -13.37
C GLN A 137 49.17 56.37 -12.37
N LEU A 138 50.18 55.53 -12.22
CA LEU A 138 51.33 55.78 -11.36
C LEU A 138 52.52 56.07 -12.28
N LEU A 139 52.91 57.34 -12.40
CA LEU A 139 54.06 57.69 -13.23
C LEU A 139 55.32 56.96 -12.70
N PRO A 140 56.16 56.38 -13.57
CA PRO A 140 57.44 55.79 -13.19
C PRO A 140 58.40 56.89 -12.80
N ALA A 141 58.23 57.37 -11.58
CA ALA A 141 59.06 58.34 -10.90
C ALA A 141 59.24 57.79 -9.49
N ASP A 142 60.43 57.96 -8.92
CA ASP A 142 60.75 57.56 -7.54
C ASP A 142 60.07 58.48 -6.50
N VAL A 143 58.82 58.88 -6.79
CA VAL A 143 57.99 59.83 -6.05
C VAL A 143 56.87 59.06 -5.37
N ASP A 144 56.70 59.33 -4.09
CA ASP A 144 55.66 58.71 -3.28
C ASP A 144 54.28 59.27 -3.67
N THR A 145 53.39 58.38 -4.10
CA THR A 145 51.99 58.69 -4.42
C THR A 145 51.10 58.15 -3.32
N THR A 146 50.32 59.03 -2.69
CA THR A 146 49.36 58.62 -1.66
C THR A 146 47.99 58.37 -2.28
N VAL A 147 47.43 57.19 -2.02
CA VAL A 147 46.10 56.78 -2.46
C VAL A 147 45.18 56.74 -1.26
N TYR A 148 44.05 57.46 -1.34
CA TYR A 148 42.99 57.44 -0.33
C TYR A 148 41.79 56.67 -0.85
N MET A 149 41.23 55.80 -0.02
CA MET A 149 40.02 55.04 -0.32
C MET A 149 39.00 55.26 0.77
N ARG A 150 37.74 55.47 0.40
CA ARG A 150 36.63 55.58 1.33
C ARG A 150 35.65 54.45 1.10
N LEU A 151 35.31 53.75 2.17
CA LEU A 151 34.41 52.61 2.13
C LEU A 151 33.27 52.74 3.12
N LYS A 152 32.11 52.19 2.74
CA LYS A 152 30.98 51.96 3.65
C LYS A 152 30.25 50.70 3.20
N THR A 153 29.89 49.82 4.14
CA THR A 153 29.13 48.60 3.85
C THR A 153 28.26 48.21 5.04
N THR A 154 27.10 47.66 4.75
CA THR A 154 26.17 47.04 5.71
C THR A 154 26.52 45.57 5.98
N GLY A 155 27.34 44.97 5.12
CA GLY A 155 27.85 43.61 5.27
C GLY A 155 29.17 43.52 6.05
N SER A 156 29.81 42.36 6.00
CA SER A 156 31.13 42.17 6.62
C SER A 156 32.18 43.03 5.92
N PHE A 157 32.90 43.84 6.68
CA PHE A 157 34.01 44.64 6.19
C PHE A 157 35.23 43.74 6.03
N ILE A 158 35.38 43.17 4.83
CA ILE A 158 36.55 42.38 4.42
C ILE A 158 37.16 43.06 3.20
N LEU A 159 38.44 43.40 3.30
CA LEU A 159 39.12 44.26 2.35
C LEU A 159 40.48 43.70 1.90
N PRO A 160 40.49 42.60 1.13
CA PRO A 160 41.68 42.14 0.43
C PRO A 160 41.95 43.07 -0.76
N LEU A 161 42.88 44.01 -0.60
CA LEU A 161 43.28 44.93 -1.65
C LEU A 161 44.51 44.39 -2.38
N GLN A 162 44.42 44.33 -3.71
CA GLN A 162 45.54 43.95 -4.56
C GLN A 162 45.82 45.05 -5.58
N LEU A 163 47.10 45.28 -5.81
CA LEU A 163 47.59 46.09 -6.92
C LEU A 163 48.29 45.18 -7.92
N THR A 164 47.76 45.10 -9.14
CA THR A 164 48.19 44.12 -10.14
C THR A 164 48.41 44.81 -11.48
N GLU A 165 49.37 44.32 -12.25
CA GLU A 165 49.60 44.80 -13.61
C GLU A 165 48.43 44.39 -14.53
N PRO A 166 47.99 45.24 -15.49
CA PRO A 166 46.83 44.93 -16.33
C PRO A 166 46.87 43.58 -17.06
N ALA A 167 48.05 43.14 -17.52
CA ALA A 167 48.21 41.84 -18.18
C ALA A 167 47.94 40.66 -17.23
N ALA A 168 48.41 40.76 -15.99
CA ALA A 168 48.19 39.76 -14.95
C ALA A 168 46.72 39.72 -14.49
N VAL A 169 46.04 40.88 -14.39
CA VAL A 169 44.60 40.93 -14.10
C VAL A 169 43.81 40.19 -15.17
N TYR A 170 44.11 40.41 -16.46
CA TYR A 170 43.42 39.72 -17.55
C TYR A 170 43.59 38.19 -17.48
N LYS A 171 44.82 37.72 -17.22
CA LYS A 171 45.12 36.29 -17.09
C LYS A 171 44.38 35.65 -15.91
N LYS A 172 44.38 36.31 -14.75
CA LYS A 172 43.65 35.85 -13.55
C LYS A 172 42.14 35.80 -13.81
N THR A 173 41.59 36.89 -14.32
CA THR A 173 40.16 37.03 -14.62
C THR A 173 39.69 35.97 -15.64
N SER A 174 40.46 35.74 -16.71
CA SER A 174 40.14 34.69 -17.69
C SER A 174 40.10 33.30 -17.06
N THR A 175 41.04 33.00 -16.15
CA THR A 175 41.07 31.73 -15.42
C THR A 175 39.87 31.59 -14.47
N GLU A 176 39.48 32.66 -13.78
CA GLU A 176 38.27 32.71 -12.94
C GLU A 176 37.00 32.44 -13.77
N PHE A 177 36.82 33.12 -14.92
CA PHE A 177 35.67 32.87 -15.80
C PHE A 177 35.63 31.46 -16.36
N MET A 178 36.78 30.87 -16.66
CA MET A 178 36.83 29.47 -17.08
C MET A 178 36.35 28.54 -15.96
N MET A 179 36.74 28.80 -14.71
CA MET A 179 36.29 28.03 -13.54
C MET A 179 34.80 28.24 -13.27
N TYR A 180 34.30 29.47 -13.32
CA TYR A 180 32.87 29.76 -13.18
C TYR A 180 32.05 29.13 -14.31
N GLY A 181 32.52 29.23 -15.56
CA GLY A 181 31.87 28.59 -16.71
C GLY A 181 31.75 27.08 -16.54
N LEU A 182 32.82 26.43 -16.06
CA LEU A 182 32.79 25.00 -15.73
C LEU A 182 31.79 24.69 -14.60
N TYR A 183 31.83 25.46 -13.51
CA TYR A 183 30.95 25.28 -12.35
C TYR A 183 29.46 25.41 -12.72
N TYR A 184 29.06 26.54 -13.31
CA TYR A 184 27.68 26.80 -13.70
C TYR A 184 27.23 25.87 -14.85
N GLY A 185 28.15 25.46 -15.74
CA GLY A 185 27.87 24.46 -16.79
C GLY A 185 27.56 23.07 -16.24
N VAL A 186 28.30 22.62 -15.21
CA VAL A 186 28.01 21.36 -14.50
C VAL A 186 26.67 21.44 -13.78
N ILE A 187 26.39 22.56 -13.09
CA ILE A 187 25.10 22.80 -12.42
C ILE A 187 23.94 22.74 -13.40
N LEU A 188 24.04 23.42 -14.55
CA LEU A 188 23.03 23.41 -15.59
C LEU A 188 22.78 21.98 -16.10
N THR A 189 23.85 21.21 -16.31
CA THR A 189 23.75 19.80 -16.70
C THR A 189 23.01 18.96 -15.65
N ILE A 190 23.31 19.15 -14.36
CA ILE A 190 22.60 18.49 -13.26
C ILE A 190 21.13 18.88 -13.23
N ILE A 191 20.80 20.16 -13.40
CA ILE A 191 19.42 20.66 -13.42
C ILE A 191 18.64 20.05 -14.59
N ILE A 192 19.21 20.02 -15.80
CA ILE A 192 18.58 19.40 -16.98
C ILE A 192 18.35 17.91 -16.74
N TYR A 193 19.34 17.20 -16.20
CA TYR A 193 19.21 15.79 -15.85
C TYR A 193 18.11 15.55 -14.81
N MET A 194 18.09 16.33 -13.72
CA MET A 194 17.06 16.27 -12.69
C MET A 194 15.66 16.61 -13.23
N LEU A 195 15.56 17.57 -14.16
CA LEU A 195 14.30 17.95 -14.79
C LEU A 195 13.76 16.85 -15.69
N SER A 196 14.63 16.20 -16.47
CA SER A 196 14.29 15.02 -17.26
C SER A 196 13.74 13.88 -16.38
N LEU A 197 14.41 13.61 -15.25
CA LEU A 197 13.92 12.66 -14.25
C LEU A 197 12.55 13.07 -13.70
N TYR A 198 12.36 14.35 -13.38
CA TYR A 198 11.07 14.85 -12.89
C TYR A 198 9.93 14.67 -13.92
N ILE A 199 10.17 14.96 -15.20
CA ILE A 199 9.16 14.80 -16.26
C ILE A 199 8.71 13.33 -16.37
N ASN A 200 9.66 12.39 -16.27
CA ASN A 200 9.40 10.96 -16.35
C ASN A 200 8.73 10.40 -15.07
N ILE A 201 9.17 10.83 -13.90
CA ILE A 201 8.82 10.20 -12.61
C ILE A 201 7.69 10.95 -11.88
N ARG A 202 7.52 12.25 -12.13
CA ARG A 202 6.54 13.15 -11.48
C ARG A 202 6.60 13.18 -9.95
N ASN A 203 7.75 12.85 -9.36
CA ASN A 203 7.97 12.98 -7.91
C ASN A 203 8.39 14.41 -7.55
N ARG A 204 7.64 15.04 -6.64
CA ARG A 204 7.89 16.43 -6.20
C ARG A 204 9.23 16.64 -5.48
N ALA A 205 9.90 15.60 -5.00
CA ALA A 205 11.23 15.73 -4.42
C ALA A 205 12.24 16.35 -5.42
N TYR A 206 12.13 16.01 -6.71
CA TYR A 206 13.01 16.53 -7.75
C TYR A 206 12.81 18.03 -7.97
N ILE A 207 11.57 18.52 -8.00
CA ILE A 207 11.34 19.96 -8.22
C ILE A 207 11.84 20.79 -7.04
N TYR A 208 11.65 20.32 -5.80
CA TYR A 208 12.21 21.00 -4.64
C TYR A 208 13.74 20.99 -4.67
N TYR A 209 14.34 19.90 -5.11
CA TYR A 209 15.79 19.80 -5.24
C TYR A 209 16.36 20.69 -6.36
N ILE A 210 15.67 20.78 -7.50
CA ILE A 210 16.02 21.74 -8.57
C ILE A 210 15.94 23.19 -8.06
N LEU A 211 14.88 23.54 -7.32
CA LEU A 211 14.72 24.87 -6.74
C LEU A 211 15.80 25.18 -5.70
N TYR A 212 16.23 24.19 -4.92
CA TYR A 212 17.39 24.29 -4.04
C TYR A 212 18.66 24.64 -4.83
N ILE A 213 19.01 23.84 -5.86
CA ILE A 213 20.20 24.09 -6.69
C ILE A 213 20.14 25.47 -7.33
N LEU A 214 18.99 25.86 -7.90
CA LEU A 214 18.81 27.16 -8.56
C LEU A 214 19.03 28.32 -7.58
N CYS A 215 18.38 28.28 -6.41
CA CYS A 215 18.51 29.35 -5.41
C CYS A 215 19.91 29.40 -4.80
N TYR A 216 20.53 28.24 -4.55
CA TYR A 216 21.91 28.16 -4.07
C TYR A 216 22.86 28.75 -5.12
N SER A 217 22.69 28.39 -6.39
CA SER A 217 23.51 28.90 -7.50
C SER A 217 23.31 30.40 -7.69
N ALA A 218 22.10 30.92 -7.51
CA ALA A 218 21.86 32.37 -7.51
C ALA A 218 22.59 33.07 -6.36
N SER A 219 22.61 32.47 -5.16
CA SER A 219 23.40 33.01 -4.04
C SER A 219 24.90 33.02 -4.36
N GLN A 220 25.44 31.95 -4.95
CA GLN A 220 26.84 31.89 -5.36
C GLN A 220 27.16 32.92 -6.46
N PHE A 221 26.26 33.10 -7.42
CA PHE A 221 26.41 34.08 -8.49
C PHE A 221 26.51 35.53 -7.97
N ILE A 222 25.83 35.82 -6.85
CA ILE A 222 25.93 37.09 -6.13
C ILE A 222 27.22 37.16 -5.32
N TRP A 223 27.57 36.09 -4.60
CA TRP A 223 28.81 36.01 -3.81
C TRP A 223 30.06 36.16 -4.67
N ASP A 224 30.07 35.59 -5.86
CA ASP A 224 31.16 35.67 -6.84
C ASP A 224 31.20 37.03 -7.57
N GLY A 225 30.21 37.91 -7.36
CA GLY A 225 30.14 39.23 -8.00
C GLY A 225 29.67 39.25 -9.45
N LEU A 226 29.43 38.09 -10.06
CA LEU A 226 28.95 37.94 -11.44
C LEU A 226 27.59 38.64 -11.65
N ALA A 227 26.75 38.62 -10.63
CA ALA A 227 25.47 39.30 -10.61
C ALA A 227 25.63 40.79 -10.95
N LEU A 228 26.46 41.50 -10.18
CA LEU A 228 26.75 42.92 -10.38
C LEU A 228 27.33 43.20 -11.77
N GLN A 229 28.12 42.29 -12.31
CA GLN A 229 28.74 42.42 -13.62
C GLN A 229 27.72 42.31 -14.77
N PHE A 230 26.89 41.26 -14.78
CA PHE A 230 25.99 41.00 -15.91
C PHE A 230 24.73 41.86 -15.88
N PHE A 231 24.24 42.22 -14.68
CA PHE A 231 22.98 42.96 -14.54
C PHE A 231 23.16 44.38 -13.99
N GLY A 232 24.38 44.75 -13.58
CA GLY A 232 24.66 46.07 -12.99
C GLY A 232 24.11 46.21 -11.57
N ARG A 233 24.41 47.36 -10.95
CA ARG A 233 24.01 47.68 -9.56
C ARG A 233 22.50 47.83 -9.37
N ASN A 234 21.80 48.27 -10.42
CA ASN A 234 20.36 48.58 -10.36
C ASN A 234 19.46 47.35 -10.27
N TRP A 235 19.98 46.14 -10.57
CA TRP A 235 19.19 44.91 -10.52
C TRP A 235 19.17 44.25 -9.14
N PHE A 236 20.23 44.41 -8.33
CA PHE A 236 20.37 43.74 -7.01
C PHE A 236 19.88 44.59 -5.86
N THR A 237 19.98 45.89 -6.02
CA THR A 237 19.63 46.87 -5.01
C THR A 237 18.63 47.80 -5.65
N ALA A 238 17.47 47.93 -5.03
CA ALA A 238 16.51 48.95 -5.40
C ALA A 238 17.07 50.33 -4.96
N VAL A 239 18.20 50.77 -5.55
CA VAL A 239 18.87 52.05 -5.25
C VAL A 239 18.13 53.23 -5.88
N LYS A 240 16.83 53.11 -6.12
CA LYS A 240 15.97 54.28 -6.18
C LYS A 240 15.45 54.46 -4.76
N GLU A 241 15.88 55.54 -4.13
CA GLU A 241 15.36 56.04 -2.85
C GLU A 241 13.84 55.83 -2.79
N GLY A 242 13.38 54.81 -2.05
CA GLY A 242 11.95 54.51 -1.87
C GLY A 242 11.46 53.09 -2.19
N GLU A 243 12.25 52.19 -2.79
CA GLU A 243 11.82 50.80 -3.02
C GLU A 243 12.28 49.84 -1.91
N LEU A 244 11.31 49.17 -1.26
CA LEU A 244 11.47 48.40 -0.01
C LEU A 244 12.18 47.04 -0.14
N LEU A 245 12.62 46.65 -1.34
CA LEU A 245 13.09 45.29 -1.64
C LEU A 245 14.62 45.25 -1.81
N PHE A 246 15.29 44.53 -0.89
CA PHE A 246 16.74 44.31 -0.84
C PHE A 246 17.59 45.58 -0.67
N ALA A 247 18.00 45.83 0.57
CA ALA A 247 18.76 47.02 0.97
C ALA A 247 20.22 47.04 0.45
N SER A 248 20.82 45.87 0.22
CA SER A 248 22.23 45.72 -0.20
C SER A 248 22.47 44.42 -0.97
N PRO A 249 23.57 44.29 -1.75
CA PRO A 249 23.94 43.03 -2.39
C PRO A 249 24.09 41.88 -1.37
N ALA A 250 24.53 42.19 -0.15
CA ALA A 250 24.59 41.23 0.96
C ALA A 250 23.18 40.72 1.35
N SER A 251 22.17 41.60 1.39
CA SER A 251 20.78 41.18 1.64
C SER A 251 20.27 40.24 0.55
N THR A 252 20.51 40.54 -0.73
CA THR A 252 20.07 39.71 -1.85
C THR A 252 20.74 38.32 -1.82
N TYR A 253 22.03 38.28 -1.48
CA TYR A 253 22.75 37.03 -1.24
C TYR A 253 22.10 36.19 -0.13
N GLU A 254 21.87 36.79 1.04
CA GLU A 254 21.28 36.08 2.19
C GLU A 254 19.86 35.60 1.88
N PHE A 255 19.06 36.39 1.16
CA PHE A 255 17.72 35.98 0.71
C PHE A 255 17.75 34.69 -0.11
N PHE A 256 18.53 34.65 -1.21
CA PHE A 256 18.60 33.46 -2.06
C PHE A 256 19.19 32.27 -1.32
N PHE A 257 20.14 32.51 -0.40
CA PHE A 257 20.67 31.47 0.48
C PHE A 257 19.57 30.88 1.38
N ILE A 258 18.79 31.70 2.09
CA ILE A 258 17.70 31.24 2.98
C ILE A 258 16.64 30.46 2.21
N VAL A 259 16.25 30.94 1.02
CA VAL A 259 15.28 30.25 0.15
C VAL A 259 15.84 28.90 -0.30
N SER A 260 17.13 28.84 -0.66
CA SER A 260 17.79 27.59 -1.03
C SER A 260 17.74 26.57 0.12
N VAL A 261 18.07 26.97 1.34
CA VAL A 261 18.01 26.12 2.54
C VAL A 261 16.58 25.59 2.74
N GLY A 262 15.57 26.43 2.60
CA GLY A 262 14.17 26.02 2.72
C GLY A 262 13.81 24.90 1.74
N PHE A 263 14.18 25.05 0.46
CA PHE A 263 13.98 24.01 -0.55
C PHE A 263 14.83 22.75 -0.31
N GLY A 264 16.06 22.90 0.17
CA GLY A 264 16.94 21.78 0.52
C GLY A 264 16.36 20.94 1.65
N TYR A 265 15.85 21.57 2.70
CA TYR A 265 15.12 20.91 3.79
C TYR A 265 13.83 20.26 3.29
N LEU A 266 13.07 20.93 2.42
CA LEU A 266 11.83 20.39 1.85
C LEU A 266 12.07 19.16 0.97
N ALA A 267 13.11 19.20 0.12
CA ALA A 267 13.55 18.08 -0.69
C ALA A 267 13.96 16.90 0.20
N THR A 268 14.84 17.15 1.18
CA THR A 268 15.32 16.12 2.12
C THR A 268 14.17 15.52 2.95
N TRP A 269 13.26 16.35 3.45
CA TRP A 269 12.07 15.90 4.18
C TRP A 269 11.17 15.00 3.32
N LYS A 270 10.95 15.37 2.05
CA LYS A 270 10.12 14.60 1.11
C LYS A 270 10.76 13.26 0.73
N ILE A 271 12.09 13.25 0.60
CA ILE A 271 12.90 12.05 0.33
C ILE A 271 12.85 11.10 1.52
N LEU A 272 13.08 11.64 2.72
CA LEU A 272 13.30 10.83 3.93
C LEU A 272 12.00 10.37 4.59
N GLN A 273 10.92 11.14 4.49
CA GLN A 273 9.64 10.88 5.15
C GLN A 273 9.78 10.51 6.64
N PRO A 274 10.44 11.37 7.44
CA PRO A 274 10.81 11.06 8.82
C PRO A 274 9.60 10.80 9.74
N ALA A 275 8.38 11.20 9.37
CA ALA A 275 7.16 10.90 10.13
C ALA A 275 6.98 9.39 10.41
N ALA A 276 7.44 8.51 9.52
CA ALA A 276 7.26 7.07 9.64
C ALA A 276 8.13 6.41 10.73
N PHE A 277 9.27 7.01 11.09
CA PHE A 277 10.24 6.38 12.01
C PHE A 277 10.89 7.35 13.03
N ALA A 278 10.74 8.66 12.85
CA ALA A 278 11.33 9.70 13.68
C ALA A 278 10.41 10.93 13.82
N PRO A 279 9.27 10.83 14.52
CA PRO A 279 8.25 11.89 14.57
C PRO A 279 8.75 13.21 15.19
N PHE A 280 9.67 13.15 16.15
CA PHE A 280 10.30 14.35 16.70
C PHE A 280 11.14 15.09 15.65
N LEU A 281 12.02 14.37 14.95
CA LEU A 281 12.86 14.94 13.88
C LEU A 281 12.02 15.44 12.71
N ASN A 282 10.87 14.82 12.45
CA ASN A 282 9.90 15.34 11.49
C ASN A 282 9.38 16.74 11.87
N ARG A 283 9.08 16.98 13.16
CA ARG A 283 8.66 18.32 13.62
C ARG A 283 9.78 19.35 13.46
N VAL A 284 11.04 18.94 13.70
CA VAL A 284 12.20 19.81 13.48
C VAL A 284 12.33 20.21 12.01
N PHE A 285 12.23 19.26 11.07
CA PHE A 285 12.20 19.57 9.62
C PHE A 285 11.10 20.56 9.28
N LEU A 286 9.87 20.30 9.74
CA LEU A 286 8.73 21.17 9.46
C LEU A 286 8.92 22.58 10.05
N GLY A 287 9.50 22.68 11.26
CA GLY A 287 9.83 23.96 11.87
C GLY A 287 10.77 24.80 10.99
N VAL A 288 11.86 24.21 10.49
CA VAL A 288 12.79 24.91 9.59
C VAL A 288 12.12 25.29 8.27
N ILE A 289 11.35 24.37 7.67
CA ILE A 289 10.63 24.61 6.41
C ILE A 289 9.64 25.78 6.55
N LEU A 290 9.00 25.95 7.72
CA LEU A 290 8.09 27.06 7.99
C LEU A 290 8.83 28.36 8.33
N LEU A 291 9.99 28.28 8.98
CA LEU A 291 10.80 29.45 9.34
C LEU A 291 11.51 30.08 8.13
N CYS A 292 11.98 29.29 7.17
CA CYS A 292 12.73 29.82 6.01
C CYS A 292 11.97 30.87 5.19
N PRO A 293 10.68 30.70 4.82
CA PRO A 293 9.92 31.74 4.12
C PRO A 293 9.75 33.02 4.94
N LEU A 294 9.50 32.91 6.25
CA LEU A 294 9.40 34.06 7.16
C LEU A 294 10.73 34.81 7.27
N ALA A 295 11.83 34.06 7.40
CA ALA A 295 13.18 34.59 7.40
C ALA A 295 13.53 35.28 6.06
N ALA A 296 13.15 34.69 4.92
CA ALA A 296 13.40 35.28 3.61
C ALA A 296 12.63 36.61 3.44
N VAL A 297 11.36 36.67 3.85
CA VAL A 297 10.59 37.93 3.84
C VAL A 297 11.20 38.96 4.78
N GLY A 298 11.53 38.56 6.01
CA GLY A 298 12.19 39.45 6.97
C GLY A 298 13.51 40.00 6.43
N ASN A 299 14.31 39.17 5.77
CA ASN A 299 15.56 39.58 5.15
C ASN A 299 15.32 40.56 3.98
N ALA A 300 14.34 40.30 3.13
CA ALA A 300 14.06 41.16 1.97
C ALA A 300 13.65 42.60 2.35
N PHE A 301 12.97 42.78 3.48
CA PHE A 301 12.38 44.07 3.89
C PHE A 301 13.04 44.74 5.10
N LEU A 302 13.67 43.97 5.99
CA LEU A 302 14.18 44.47 7.28
C LEU A 302 15.71 44.37 7.37
N TYR A 303 16.43 44.08 6.28
CA TYR A 303 17.88 43.96 6.35
C TYR A 303 18.53 45.29 6.73
N THR A 304 18.98 45.35 7.97
CA THR A 304 19.71 46.45 8.58
C THR A 304 20.98 45.89 9.20
N TYR A 305 21.93 46.78 9.44
CA TYR A 305 23.20 46.43 10.07
C TYR A 305 23.00 45.69 11.40
N ASP A 306 22.13 46.21 12.28
CA ASP A 306 21.81 45.62 13.58
C ASP A 306 21.29 44.18 13.50
N LEU A 307 20.64 43.82 12.38
CA LEU A 307 20.08 42.49 12.15
C LEU A 307 21.05 41.55 11.40
N ALA A 308 22.17 42.04 10.87
CA ALA A 308 23.15 41.21 10.17
C ALA A 308 23.66 40.00 11.01
N PRO A 309 24.01 40.15 12.31
CA PRO A 309 24.41 39.02 13.15
C PRO A 309 23.33 37.96 13.31
N LEU A 310 22.05 38.36 13.36
CA LEU A 310 20.92 37.45 13.46
C LEU A 310 20.79 36.58 12.20
N TRP A 311 20.95 37.18 11.01
CA TRP A 311 20.93 36.43 9.73
C TRP A 311 22.07 35.41 9.64
N ILE A 312 23.28 35.80 10.07
CA ILE A 312 24.43 34.88 10.14
C ILE A 312 24.16 33.74 11.12
N GLY A 313 23.61 34.06 12.30
CA GLY A 313 23.23 33.07 13.31
C GLY A 313 22.20 32.07 12.76
N PHE A 314 21.19 32.56 12.05
CA PHE A 314 20.19 31.71 11.38
C PHE A 314 20.83 30.81 10.30
N LYS A 315 21.74 31.35 9.48
CA LYS A 315 22.50 30.59 8.48
C LYS A 315 23.33 29.49 9.13
N ILE A 316 24.13 29.80 10.15
CA ILE A 316 24.94 28.80 10.87
C ILE A 316 24.04 27.74 11.51
N PHE A 317 22.95 28.15 12.15
CA PHE A 317 21.99 27.24 12.77
C PHE A 317 21.41 26.25 11.76
N THR A 318 20.94 26.71 10.60
CA THR A 318 20.33 25.84 9.59
C THR A 318 21.34 24.91 8.91
N ILE A 319 22.57 25.38 8.69
CA ILE A 319 23.69 24.59 8.18
C ILE A 319 24.04 23.46 9.17
N VAL A 320 24.19 23.76 10.46
CA VAL A 320 24.60 22.78 11.49
C VAL A 320 23.48 21.80 11.82
N LEU A 321 22.23 22.25 11.82
CA LEU A 321 21.08 21.43 12.17
C LEU A 321 20.85 20.28 11.17
N LEU A 322 21.09 20.49 9.88
CA LEU A 322 20.80 19.49 8.84
C LEU A 322 21.60 18.19 9.06
N PRO A 323 22.94 18.20 9.21
CA PRO A 323 23.72 17.03 9.57
C PRO A 323 23.23 16.35 10.85
N ILE A 324 22.92 17.11 11.90
CA ILE A 324 22.45 16.56 13.19
C ILE A 324 21.16 15.76 13.00
N VAL A 325 20.20 16.34 12.26
CA VAL A 325 18.92 15.69 11.98
C VAL A 325 19.10 14.45 11.10
N LEU A 326 19.96 14.52 10.08
CA LEU A 326 20.26 13.37 9.21
C LEU A 326 20.96 12.23 9.95
N ILE A 327 21.93 12.55 10.81
CA ILE A 327 22.60 11.58 11.69
C ILE A 327 21.57 10.96 12.65
N GLY A 328 20.70 11.77 13.27
CA GLY A 328 19.63 11.28 14.13
C GLY A 328 18.69 10.29 13.42
N CYS A 329 18.33 10.58 12.16
CA CYS A 329 17.55 9.68 11.32
C CYS A 329 18.32 8.40 10.92
N ALA A 330 19.62 8.51 10.66
CA ALA A 330 20.48 7.39 10.31
C ALA A 330 20.68 6.42 11.50
N LEU A 331 20.80 6.96 12.72
CA LEU A 331 20.90 6.20 13.96
C LEU A 331 19.60 5.44 14.28
N ARG A 332 18.43 5.96 13.85
CA ARG A 332 17.13 5.27 13.94
C ARG A 332 16.89 4.22 12.86
N GLY A 333 17.93 3.86 12.09
CA GLY A 333 17.90 2.71 11.18
C GLY A 333 17.60 3.02 9.72
N SER A 334 17.31 4.28 9.35
CA SER A 334 17.06 4.64 7.94
C SER A 334 18.32 4.48 7.10
N ARG A 335 18.30 3.52 6.15
CA ARG A 335 19.40 3.33 5.18
C ARG A 335 19.55 4.56 4.29
N LEU A 336 18.46 5.21 3.91
CA LEU A 336 18.48 6.41 3.08
C LEU A 336 19.17 7.58 3.79
N ALA A 337 18.85 7.81 5.07
CA ALA A 337 19.50 8.85 5.87
C ALA A 337 21.02 8.66 5.98
N LYS A 338 21.51 7.41 6.00
CA LYS A 338 22.96 7.13 5.99
C LYS A 338 23.63 7.64 4.72
N HIS A 339 23.02 7.39 3.55
CA HIS A 339 23.56 7.87 2.28
C HIS A 339 23.51 9.41 2.18
N LEU A 340 22.40 10.02 2.63
CA LEU A 340 22.27 11.49 2.69
C LEU A 340 23.31 12.12 3.63
N THR A 341 23.59 11.50 4.78
CA THR A 341 24.62 11.97 5.71
C THR A 341 26.00 11.95 5.05
N ILE A 342 26.32 10.91 4.27
CA ILE A 342 27.58 10.80 3.54
C ILE A 342 27.68 11.88 2.45
N ALA A 343 26.57 12.21 1.78
CA ALA A 343 26.54 13.22 0.72
C ALA A 343 26.97 14.62 1.18
N ILE A 344 26.69 14.95 2.43
CA ILE A 344 26.94 16.27 3.01
C ILE A 344 28.39 16.42 3.54
N VAL A 345 29.06 15.32 3.88
CA VAL A 345 30.43 15.37 4.43
C VAL A 345 31.43 16.09 3.51
N PRO A 346 31.48 15.81 2.18
CA PRO A 346 32.38 16.52 1.27
C PRO A 346 32.11 18.03 1.20
N LEU A 347 30.84 18.44 1.23
CA LEU A 347 30.48 19.86 1.24
C LEU A 347 31.15 20.55 2.43
N PHE A 348 31.00 20.03 3.64
CA PHE A 348 31.61 20.62 4.83
C PHE A 348 33.14 20.51 4.83
N ALA A 349 33.71 19.38 4.43
CA ALA A 349 35.15 19.17 4.42
C ALA A 349 35.88 20.11 3.45
N ILE A 350 35.25 20.42 2.31
CA ILE A 350 35.83 21.25 1.24
C ILE A 350 35.44 22.73 1.41
N ALA A 351 34.26 23.03 1.96
CA ALA A 351 33.80 24.39 2.29
C ALA A 351 34.51 25.01 3.50
N PHE A 352 34.94 24.19 4.46
CA PHE A 352 35.54 24.66 5.71
C PHE A 352 36.81 25.49 5.48
N PRO A 353 37.77 25.07 4.62
CA PRO A 353 38.92 25.89 4.23
C PRO A 353 38.55 27.26 3.65
N SER A 354 37.51 27.34 2.82
CA SER A 354 37.02 28.63 2.27
C SER A 354 36.46 29.54 3.36
N SER A 355 35.82 28.96 4.38
CA SER A 355 35.34 29.73 5.53
C SER A 355 36.50 30.25 6.39
N MET A 356 37.58 29.49 6.54
CA MET A 356 38.81 29.89 7.24
C MET A 356 39.66 30.91 6.46
N LEU A 357 39.43 31.09 5.16
CA LEU A 357 40.06 32.19 4.41
C LEU A 357 39.56 33.55 4.91
N SER A 358 38.28 33.65 5.31
CA SER A 358 37.69 34.89 5.82
C SER A 358 38.31 35.39 7.14
N THR A 359 38.93 34.49 7.91
CA THR A 359 39.64 34.80 9.16
C THR A 359 41.13 35.04 8.97
N GLY A 360 41.65 34.88 7.74
CA GLY A 360 43.07 35.08 7.41
C GLY A 360 44.00 33.95 7.86
N VAL A 361 43.47 32.81 8.33
CA VAL A 361 44.28 31.70 8.87
C VAL A 361 44.93 30.86 7.78
N LEU A 362 44.28 30.72 6.63
CA LEU A 362 44.76 29.90 5.52
C LEU A 362 45.23 30.76 4.35
N PRO A 363 46.30 30.34 3.63
CA PRO A 363 46.75 31.03 2.44
C PRO A 363 45.71 30.94 1.32
N HIS A 364 45.65 31.98 0.50
CA HIS A 364 44.82 32.01 -0.70
C HIS A 364 45.39 31.05 -1.76
N ASN A 365 44.63 30.01 -2.11
CA ASN A 365 44.95 29.04 -3.15
C ASN A 365 43.67 28.57 -3.84
N LEU A 366 43.80 27.74 -4.89
CA LEU A 366 42.63 27.25 -5.65
C LEU A 366 41.61 26.52 -4.77
N PHE A 367 42.06 25.75 -3.78
CA PHE A 367 41.19 24.96 -2.92
C PHE A 367 40.46 25.81 -1.87
N THR A 368 41.14 26.81 -1.30
CA THR A 368 40.53 27.74 -0.34
C THR A 368 39.63 28.74 -1.04
N HIS A 369 39.94 29.15 -2.27
CA HIS A 369 39.10 30.07 -3.03
C HIS A 369 37.83 29.41 -3.60
N TYR A 370 37.95 28.23 -4.21
CA TYR A 370 36.83 27.55 -4.89
C TYR A 370 36.21 26.38 -4.10
N GLY A 371 36.55 26.25 -2.81
CA GLY A 371 36.12 25.12 -1.99
C GLY A 371 34.60 24.98 -1.88
N MET A 372 33.88 26.09 -1.78
CA MET A 372 32.40 26.10 -1.77
C MET A 372 31.80 25.57 -3.09
N GLN A 373 32.39 25.93 -4.22
CA GLN A 373 31.95 25.50 -5.55
C GLN A 373 32.21 23.99 -5.75
N PHE A 374 33.42 23.51 -5.43
CA PHE A 374 33.72 22.07 -5.51
C PHE A 374 32.88 21.24 -4.55
N GLY A 375 32.72 21.70 -3.30
CA GLY A 375 31.89 21.03 -2.29
C GLY A 375 30.43 20.90 -2.72
N SER A 376 29.85 21.97 -3.27
CA SER A 376 28.46 21.97 -3.73
C SER A 376 28.23 21.09 -4.97
N VAL A 377 29.15 21.07 -5.95
CA VAL A 377 29.03 20.16 -7.10
C VAL A 377 29.07 18.69 -6.65
N ILE A 378 29.99 18.35 -5.75
CA ILE A 378 30.09 16.98 -5.23
C ILE A 378 28.82 16.60 -4.47
N GLU A 379 28.33 17.47 -3.59
CA GLU A 379 27.06 17.28 -2.90
C GLU A 379 25.91 17.08 -3.89
N PHE A 380 25.85 17.91 -4.94
CA PHE A 380 24.78 17.83 -5.92
C PHE A 380 24.78 16.52 -6.70
N ILE A 381 25.95 16.02 -7.08
CA ILE A 381 26.11 14.75 -7.77
C ILE A 381 25.71 13.59 -6.85
N ILE A 382 26.18 13.58 -5.59
CA ILE A 382 25.85 12.50 -4.66
C ILE A 382 24.35 12.50 -4.38
N MET A 383 23.73 13.65 -4.12
CA MET A 383 22.29 13.78 -3.92
C MET A 383 21.49 13.34 -5.15
N SER A 384 21.95 13.67 -6.35
CA SER A 384 21.35 13.20 -7.60
C SER A 384 21.34 11.67 -7.72
N ILE A 385 22.45 11.02 -7.32
CA ILE A 385 22.56 9.55 -7.27
C ILE A 385 21.62 8.97 -6.21
N VAL A 386 21.54 9.58 -5.02
CA VAL A 386 20.65 9.14 -3.94
C VAL A 386 19.18 9.22 -4.37
N LEU A 387 18.78 10.31 -5.04
CA LEU A 387 17.44 10.46 -5.62
C LEU A 387 17.13 9.39 -6.66
N TYR A 388 18.08 9.11 -7.56
CA TYR A 388 17.94 8.04 -8.56
C TYR A 388 17.77 6.66 -7.91
N GLU A 389 18.56 6.35 -6.88
CA GLU A 389 18.48 5.08 -6.17
C GLU A 389 17.13 4.92 -5.46
N GLN A 390 16.60 5.99 -4.85
CA GLN A 390 15.26 5.96 -4.24
C GLN A 390 14.18 5.58 -5.27
N VAL A 391 14.22 6.18 -6.46
CA VAL A 391 13.26 5.87 -7.52
C VAL A 391 13.43 4.45 -8.04
N SER A 392 14.68 4.01 -8.22
CA SER A 392 14.99 2.64 -8.62
C SER A 392 14.43 1.64 -7.60
N GLN A 393 14.53 1.93 -6.29
CA GLN A 393 13.93 1.11 -5.24
C GLN A 393 12.40 1.12 -5.29
N MET A 394 11.77 2.27 -5.51
CA MET A 394 10.32 2.37 -5.65
C MET A 394 9.82 1.56 -6.84
N ARG A 395 10.50 1.63 -7.99
CA ARG A 395 10.19 0.82 -9.18
C ARG A 395 10.37 -0.67 -8.94
N ARG A 396 11.44 -1.10 -8.26
CA ARG A 396 11.64 -2.51 -7.89
C ARG A 396 10.50 -3.03 -7.01
N LYS A 397 10.08 -2.26 -6.01
CA LYS A 397 8.93 -2.61 -5.16
C LYS A 397 7.63 -2.71 -5.96
N GLN A 398 7.36 -1.76 -6.85
CA GLN A 398 6.18 -1.80 -7.72
C GLN A 398 6.19 -3.03 -8.63
N HIS A 399 7.33 -3.35 -9.24
CA HIS A 399 7.46 -4.52 -10.10
C HIS A 399 7.29 -5.83 -9.31
N GLN A 400 7.80 -5.89 -8.08
CA GLN A 400 7.61 -7.04 -7.19
C GLN A 400 6.13 -7.22 -6.83
N VAL A 401 5.43 -6.15 -6.45
CA VAL A 401 3.98 -6.19 -6.16
C VAL A 401 3.18 -6.58 -7.41
N GLN A 402 3.54 -6.08 -8.59
CA GLN A 402 2.90 -6.48 -9.85
C GLN A 402 3.09 -7.97 -10.15
N LYS A 403 4.30 -8.50 -9.92
CA LYS A 403 4.59 -9.91 -10.12
C LYS A 403 3.80 -10.79 -9.14
N GLU A 404 3.79 -10.43 -7.86
CA GLU A 404 3.03 -11.14 -6.82
C GLU A 404 1.52 -11.14 -7.13
N LEU A 405 0.99 -10.01 -7.61
CA LEU A 405 -0.40 -9.92 -8.07
C LEU A 405 -0.66 -10.84 -9.28
N ALA A 406 0.24 -10.87 -10.27
CA ALA A 406 0.09 -11.73 -11.44
C ALA A 406 0.15 -13.22 -11.07
N ASP A 407 1.06 -13.61 -10.18
CA ASP A 407 1.19 -14.98 -9.68
C ASP A 407 -0.08 -15.39 -8.91
N THR A 408 -0.57 -14.52 -8.01
CA THR A 408 -1.83 -14.74 -7.26
C THR A 408 -3.03 -14.86 -8.20
N LEU A 409 -3.12 -14.02 -9.23
CA LEU A 409 -4.21 -14.07 -10.21
C LEU A 409 -4.17 -15.36 -11.04
N SER A 410 -2.97 -15.82 -11.40
CA SER A 410 -2.77 -17.09 -12.11
C SER A 410 -3.22 -18.28 -11.27
N GLU A 411 -2.82 -18.31 -9.98
CA GLU A 411 -3.24 -19.34 -9.04
C GLU A 411 -4.75 -19.33 -8.81
N TRP A 412 -5.34 -18.14 -8.65
CA TRP A 412 -6.78 -17.98 -8.51
C TRP A 412 -7.54 -18.44 -9.75
N ASN A 413 -7.08 -18.08 -10.96
CA ASN A 413 -7.66 -18.57 -12.21
C ASN A 413 -7.57 -20.09 -12.34
N ARG A 414 -6.46 -20.71 -11.91
CA ARG A 414 -6.32 -22.17 -11.91
C ARG A 414 -7.33 -22.82 -10.96
N THR A 415 -7.43 -22.34 -9.73
CA THR A 415 -8.39 -22.86 -8.74
C THR A 415 -9.83 -22.67 -9.20
N LEU A 416 -10.13 -21.51 -9.81
CA LEU A 416 -11.45 -21.22 -10.35
C LEU A 416 -11.81 -22.18 -11.48
N ASN A 417 -10.90 -22.43 -12.42
CA ASN A 417 -11.13 -23.37 -13.51
C ASN A 417 -11.39 -24.80 -13.01
N ILE A 418 -10.65 -25.26 -11.99
CA ILE A 418 -10.89 -26.56 -11.35
C ILE A 418 -12.29 -26.59 -10.73
N LYS A 419 -12.66 -25.56 -9.97
CA LYS A 419 -13.96 -25.50 -9.30
C LYS A 419 -15.14 -25.42 -10.27
N VAL A 420 -14.97 -24.68 -11.37
CA VAL A 420 -15.95 -24.63 -12.46
C VAL A 420 -16.09 -26.00 -13.13
N ALA A 421 -14.99 -26.71 -13.37
CA ALA A 421 -15.02 -28.06 -13.93
C ALA A 421 -15.74 -29.04 -12.99
N GLU A 422 -15.43 -29.03 -11.69
CA GLU A 422 -16.10 -29.85 -10.66
C GLU A 422 -17.60 -29.57 -10.58
N GLN A 423 -18.00 -28.28 -10.57
CA GLN A 423 -19.42 -27.90 -10.56
C GLN A 423 -20.13 -28.33 -11.85
N THR A 424 -19.46 -28.20 -12.99
CA THR A 424 -20.03 -28.61 -14.28
C THR A 424 -20.22 -30.12 -14.34
N GLU A 425 -19.28 -30.90 -13.82
CA GLU A 425 -19.38 -32.36 -13.75
C GLU A 425 -20.48 -32.81 -12.77
N SER A 426 -20.55 -32.21 -11.58
CA SER A 426 -21.62 -32.49 -10.61
C SER A 426 -23.00 -32.14 -11.16
N LEU A 427 -23.13 -31.00 -11.85
CA LEU A 427 -24.37 -30.59 -12.49
C LEU A 427 -24.77 -31.55 -13.60
N LYS A 428 -23.81 -31.98 -14.43
CA LYS A 428 -24.05 -32.97 -15.48
C LYS A 428 -24.54 -34.30 -14.90
N ARG A 429 -23.90 -34.79 -13.83
CA ARG A 429 -24.30 -36.02 -13.14
C ARG A 429 -25.72 -35.92 -12.59
N SER A 430 -26.05 -34.81 -11.91
CA SER A 430 -27.41 -34.58 -11.40
C SER A 430 -28.44 -34.52 -12.53
N ASN A 431 -28.09 -33.90 -13.67
CA ASN A 431 -28.95 -33.88 -14.84
C ASN A 431 -29.14 -35.27 -15.46
N ASP A 432 -28.09 -36.09 -15.56
CA ASP A 432 -28.18 -37.46 -16.07
C ASP A 432 -29.05 -38.34 -15.15
N GLU A 433 -28.93 -38.18 -13.83
CA GLU A 433 -29.78 -38.84 -12.83
C GLU A 433 -31.25 -38.43 -12.97
N LEU A 434 -31.52 -37.13 -13.17
CA LEU A 434 -32.87 -36.61 -13.42
C LEU A 434 -33.46 -37.20 -14.71
N VAL A 435 -32.72 -37.20 -15.81
CA VAL A 435 -33.15 -37.78 -17.09
C VAL A 435 -33.45 -39.27 -16.93
N PHE A 436 -32.59 -40.02 -16.21
CA PHE A 436 -32.83 -41.44 -15.97
C PHE A 436 -34.09 -41.70 -15.13
N ALA A 437 -34.32 -40.88 -14.09
CA ALA A 437 -35.52 -40.95 -13.27
C ALA A 437 -36.79 -40.64 -14.08
N GLU A 438 -36.74 -39.60 -14.91
CA GLU A 438 -37.84 -39.23 -15.81
C GLU A 438 -38.17 -40.36 -16.81
N GLN A 439 -37.15 -40.93 -17.46
CA GLN A 439 -37.36 -42.06 -18.37
C GLN A 439 -37.94 -43.28 -17.66
N SER A 440 -37.50 -43.57 -16.44
CA SER A 440 -38.02 -44.69 -15.65
C SER A 440 -39.48 -44.46 -15.26
N ARG A 441 -39.85 -43.23 -14.90
CA ARG A 441 -41.24 -42.82 -14.67
C ARG A 441 -42.09 -43.01 -15.93
N ILE A 442 -41.61 -42.57 -17.09
CA ILE A 442 -42.32 -42.74 -18.38
C ILE A 442 -42.53 -44.23 -18.68
N ARG A 443 -41.51 -45.07 -18.55
CA ARG A 443 -41.61 -46.52 -18.78
C ARG A 443 -42.64 -47.17 -17.85
N LEU A 444 -42.65 -46.77 -16.58
CA LEU A 444 -43.63 -47.26 -15.60
C LEU A 444 -45.06 -46.89 -16.01
N LEU A 445 -45.30 -45.62 -16.40
CA LEU A 445 -46.60 -45.18 -16.88
C LEU A 445 -47.05 -45.92 -18.16
N GLN A 446 -46.12 -46.23 -19.06
CA GLN A 446 -46.40 -47.01 -20.28
C GLN A 446 -46.82 -48.45 -19.96
N ASN A 447 -46.11 -49.13 -19.05
CA ASN A 447 -46.44 -50.49 -18.63
C ASN A 447 -47.82 -50.53 -17.94
N ILE A 448 -48.08 -49.58 -17.06
CA ILE A 448 -49.37 -49.38 -16.41
C ILE A 448 -50.50 -49.22 -17.43
N ALA A 449 -50.32 -48.32 -18.40
CA ALA A 449 -51.34 -48.07 -19.41
C ALA A 449 -51.64 -49.33 -20.25
N HIS A 450 -50.63 -50.16 -20.50
CA HIS A 450 -50.79 -51.44 -21.20
C HIS A 450 -51.60 -52.44 -20.39
N ASP A 451 -51.31 -52.56 -19.09
CA ASP A 451 -51.95 -53.52 -18.19
C ASP A 451 -53.41 -53.17 -17.89
N ILE A 452 -53.80 -51.88 -17.96
CA ILE A 452 -55.21 -51.43 -17.93
C ILE A 452 -55.91 -51.69 -19.27
N ARG A 453 -55.24 -51.43 -20.39
CA ARG A 453 -55.87 -51.49 -21.72
C ARG A 453 -56.28 -52.91 -22.10
N ASN A 454 -55.50 -53.91 -21.72
CA ASN A 454 -55.78 -55.31 -22.04
C ASN A 454 -57.12 -55.83 -21.48
N PRO A 455 -57.41 -55.72 -20.17
CA PRO A 455 -58.70 -56.13 -19.62
C PRO A 455 -59.85 -55.24 -20.11
N LEU A 456 -59.65 -53.93 -20.32
CA LEU A 456 -60.68 -53.06 -20.88
C LEU A 456 -61.07 -53.45 -22.31
N ASN A 457 -60.09 -53.77 -23.17
CA ASN A 457 -60.35 -54.25 -24.52
C ASN A 457 -61.12 -55.59 -24.50
N TYR A 458 -60.79 -56.48 -23.56
CA TYR A 458 -61.51 -57.74 -23.37
C TYR A 458 -62.97 -57.49 -22.95
N VAL A 459 -63.20 -56.58 -21.98
CA VAL A 459 -64.54 -56.18 -21.54
C VAL A 459 -65.34 -55.60 -22.70
N GLN A 460 -64.75 -54.65 -23.43
CA GLN A 460 -65.40 -53.99 -24.57
C GLN A 460 -65.75 -54.98 -25.69
N GLY A 461 -64.82 -55.86 -26.08
CA GLY A 461 -65.05 -56.87 -27.11
C GLY A 461 -66.10 -57.91 -26.69
N SER A 462 -66.12 -58.31 -25.41
CA SER A 462 -67.10 -59.24 -24.86
C SER A 462 -68.51 -58.64 -24.83
N ILE A 463 -68.64 -57.38 -24.41
CA ILE A 463 -69.92 -56.64 -24.44
C ILE A 463 -70.40 -56.48 -25.89
N GLN A 464 -69.51 -56.13 -26.82
CA GLN A 464 -69.85 -55.99 -28.23
C GLN A 464 -70.32 -57.31 -28.85
N ALA A 465 -69.70 -58.43 -28.51
CA ALA A 465 -70.12 -59.75 -28.96
C ALA A 465 -71.51 -60.16 -28.45
N LEU A 466 -71.84 -59.79 -27.22
CA LEU A 466 -73.18 -59.96 -26.65
C LEU A 466 -74.21 -59.05 -27.35
N GLN A 467 -73.89 -57.77 -27.58
CA GLN A 467 -74.78 -56.81 -28.24
C GLN A 467 -75.09 -57.17 -29.70
N GLN A 468 -74.13 -57.74 -30.42
CA GLN A 468 -74.29 -58.16 -31.82
C GLN A 468 -74.98 -59.52 -31.98
N GLY A 469 -75.36 -60.18 -30.87
CA GLY A 469 -76.03 -61.48 -30.91
C GLY A 469 -75.16 -62.63 -31.44
N LEU A 470 -73.82 -62.47 -31.40
CA LEU A 470 -72.85 -63.48 -31.85
C LEU A 470 -72.84 -64.72 -30.93
N VAL A 471 -73.36 -64.60 -29.71
CA VAL A 471 -73.54 -65.69 -28.75
C VAL A 471 -75.00 -65.73 -28.33
N GLN A 472 -75.71 -66.81 -28.69
CA GLN A 472 -77.16 -66.94 -28.46
C GLN A 472 -77.52 -67.96 -27.36
N GLU A 473 -76.55 -68.75 -26.90
CA GLU A 473 -76.74 -69.71 -25.81
C GLU A 473 -76.79 -68.99 -24.45
N PRO A 474 -77.90 -69.08 -23.69
CA PRO A 474 -78.07 -68.34 -22.42
C PRO A 474 -76.97 -68.63 -21.39
N GLU A 475 -76.51 -69.88 -21.30
CA GLU A 475 -75.42 -70.28 -20.40
C GLU A 475 -74.08 -69.64 -20.80
N ARG A 476 -73.80 -69.48 -22.10
CA ARG A 476 -72.58 -68.81 -22.58
C ARG A 476 -72.66 -67.30 -22.42
N GLN A 477 -73.84 -66.69 -22.59
CA GLN A 477 -74.05 -65.27 -22.33
C GLN A 477 -73.77 -64.94 -20.85
N GLN A 478 -74.31 -65.75 -19.93
CA GLN A 478 -74.07 -65.58 -18.50
C GLN A 478 -72.59 -65.71 -18.16
N LYS A 479 -71.90 -66.73 -18.71
CA LYS A 479 -70.46 -66.92 -18.51
C LYS A 479 -69.61 -65.75 -19.02
N ILE A 480 -70.01 -65.11 -20.12
CA ILE A 480 -69.34 -63.90 -20.63
C ILE A 480 -69.56 -62.72 -19.70
N LEU A 481 -70.78 -62.52 -19.18
CA LEU A 481 -71.07 -61.47 -18.21
C LEU A 481 -70.28 -61.65 -16.90
N ASP A 482 -70.17 -62.89 -16.40
CA ASP A 482 -69.38 -63.20 -15.21
C ASP A 482 -67.88 -62.90 -15.44
N ASN A 483 -67.36 -63.23 -16.63
CA ASN A 483 -65.97 -62.92 -17.00
C ASN A 483 -65.73 -61.40 -17.16
N VAL A 484 -66.69 -60.67 -17.73
CA VAL A 484 -66.65 -59.21 -17.85
C VAL A 484 -66.65 -58.56 -16.47
N TYR A 485 -67.55 -58.99 -15.58
CA TYR A 485 -67.62 -58.51 -14.22
C TYR A 485 -66.31 -58.77 -13.46
N GLY A 486 -65.74 -59.98 -13.59
CA GLY A 486 -64.44 -60.32 -13.04
C GLY A 486 -63.30 -59.43 -13.56
N LYS A 487 -63.32 -59.05 -14.85
CA LYS A 487 -62.32 -58.14 -15.45
C LYS A 487 -62.50 -56.69 -15.06
N VAL A 488 -63.73 -56.23 -14.84
CA VAL A 488 -63.98 -54.87 -14.29
C VAL A 488 -63.50 -54.77 -12.86
N ILE A 489 -63.72 -55.80 -12.03
CA ILE A 489 -63.17 -55.86 -10.67
C ILE A 489 -61.64 -55.86 -10.70
N GLU A 490 -61.02 -56.58 -11.65
CA GLU A 490 -59.58 -56.60 -11.83
C GLU A 490 -59.02 -55.21 -12.19
N VAL A 491 -59.70 -54.46 -13.06
CA VAL A 491 -59.34 -53.06 -13.42
C VAL A 491 -59.52 -52.12 -12.24
N ASN A 492 -60.64 -52.19 -11.52
CA ASN A 492 -60.87 -51.34 -10.35
C ASN A 492 -59.82 -51.59 -9.27
N ARG A 493 -59.49 -52.86 -9.01
CA ARG A 493 -58.40 -53.22 -8.10
C ARG A 493 -57.04 -52.68 -8.58
N PHE A 494 -56.77 -52.69 -9.89
CA PHE A 494 -55.55 -52.11 -10.45
C PHE A 494 -55.51 -50.58 -10.31
N ILE A 495 -56.65 -49.90 -10.48
CA ILE A 495 -56.79 -48.45 -10.25
C ILE A 495 -56.59 -48.12 -8.77
N ASP A 496 -57.16 -48.90 -7.85
CA ASP A 496 -56.93 -48.73 -6.41
C ASP A 496 -55.44 -48.93 -6.09
N GLU A 497 -54.82 -50.00 -6.59
CA GLU A 497 -53.37 -50.26 -6.46
C GLU A 497 -52.50 -49.13 -7.05
N MET A 498 -52.93 -48.47 -8.13
CA MET A 498 -52.28 -47.29 -8.70
C MET A 498 -52.40 -46.04 -7.82
N ASN A 499 -53.61 -45.74 -7.34
CA ASN A 499 -53.84 -44.63 -6.42
C ASN A 499 -53.00 -44.81 -5.14
N HIS A 500 -52.76 -46.05 -4.73
CA HIS A 500 -51.89 -46.39 -3.61
C HIS A 500 -50.38 -46.22 -3.89
N LEU A 501 -49.93 -46.17 -5.15
CA LEU A 501 -48.54 -45.83 -5.50
C LEU A 501 -48.29 -44.32 -5.40
N GLU A 502 -49.29 -43.48 -5.68
CA GLU A 502 -49.22 -42.02 -5.50
C GLU A 502 -49.32 -41.60 -4.02
N ASP A 503 -50.08 -42.36 -3.20
CA ASP A 503 -50.24 -42.08 -1.76
C ASP A 503 -48.98 -42.40 -0.91
N THR A 504 -47.94 -42.94 -1.55
CA THR A 504 -46.59 -43.09 -0.97
C THR A 504 -45.94 -41.74 -0.64
N GLU A 505 -46.40 -40.63 -1.25
CA GLU A 505 -45.98 -39.28 -0.87
C GLU A 505 -46.83 -38.69 0.27
N GLY A 506 -48.08 -39.12 0.44
CA GLY A 506 -49.04 -38.64 1.45
C GLY A 506 -48.86 -39.25 2.85
N SER A 507 -48.33 -40.48 2.95
CA SER A 507 -48.12 -41.19 4.23
C SER A 507 -46.84 -40.81 4.98
N LYS A 508 -46.44 -39.52 4.95
CA LYS A 508 -45.21 -39.02 5.60
C LYS A 508 -45.39 -38.53 7.04
N MET A 509 -46.61 -38.31 7.52
CA MET A 509 -46.83 -37.92 8.92
C MET A 509 -47.09 -39.16 9.76
N LEU A 510 -46.03 -39.67 10.39
CA LEU A 510 -46.18 -40.49 11.57
C LEU A 510 -46.81 -39.64 12.66
N GLU A 511 -47.88 -40.14 13.27
CA GLU A 511 -48.47 -39.52 14.46
C GLU A 511 -48.27 -40.43 15.67
N MET A 512 -48.22 -39.81 16.84
CA MET A 512 -48.09 -40.54 18.09
C MET A 512 -49.48 -41.06 18.47
N VAL A 513 -49.58 -42.37 18.61
CA VAL A 513 -50.84 -43.07 18.85
C VAL A 513 -50.74 -43.87 20.14
N MET A 514 -51.75 -43.75 20.99
CA MET A 514 -51.95 -44.63 22.14
C MET A 514 -52.27 -46.03 21.63
N PHE A 515 -51.26 -46.90 21.56
CA PHE A 515 -51.36 -48.16 20.84
C PHE A 515 -52.43 -49.09 21.41
N ALA A 516 -52.64 -49.07 22.73
CA ALA A 516 -53.61 -49.92 23.41
C ALA A 516 -55.05 -49.65 22.96
N GLU A 517 -55.45 -48.38 22.83
CA GLU A 517 -56.78 -48.01 22.34
C GLU A 517 -56.92 -48.32 20.84
N TRP A 518 -55.92 -47.91 20.07
CA TRP A 518 -55.93 -48.09 18.63
C TRP A 518 -55.98 -49.58 18.22
N ILE A 519 -55.20 -50.45 18.86
CA ILE A 519 -55.18 -51.87 18.50
C ILE A 519 -56.47 -52.58 18.93
N ASP A 520 -57.14 -52.14 20.00
CA ASP A 520 -58.41 -52.71 20.43
C ASP A 520 -59.51 -52.42 19.41
N ASP A 521 -59.63 -51.17 18.93
CA ASP A 521 -60.56 -50.79 17.87
C ASP A 521 -60.33 -51.62 16.60
N ILE A 522 -59.06 -51.78 16.20
CA ILE A 522 -58.69 -52.58 15.03
C ILE A 522 -59.01 -54.06 15.24
N PHE A 523 -58.75 -54.63 16.42
CA PHE A 523 -59.08 -56.01 16.72
C PHE A 523 -60.59 -56.25 16.73
N GLN A 524 -61.38 -55.30 17.24
CA GLN A 524 -62.84 -55.36 17.18
C GLN A 524 -63.34 -55.41 15.73
N GLU A 525 -62.89 -54.49 14.88
CA GLU A 525 -63.24 -54.46 13.45
C GLU A 525 -62.83 -55.76 12.74
N MET A 526 -61.57 -56.20 12.89
CA MET A 526 -61.08 -57.43 12.25
C MET A 526 -61.81 -58.68 12.77
N SER A 527 -62.24 -58.70 14.03
CA SER A 527 -63.02 -59.81 14.59
C SER A 527 -64.41 -59.92 13.97
N GLU A 528 -65.01 -58.80 13.54
CA GLU A 528 -66.25 -58.80 12.77
C GLU A 528 -66.01 -59.41 11.39
N ASP A 529 -64.97 -59.01 10.68
CA ASP A 529 -64.62 -59.58 9.37
C ASP A 529 -64.38 -61.09 9.44
N ILE A 530 -63.63 -61.57 10.45
CA ILE A 530 -63.37 -63.00 10.68
C ILE A 530 -64.68 -63.77 10.93
N ARG A 531 -65.60 -63.20 11.73
CA ARG A 531 -66.90 -63.83 12.01
C ARG A 531 -67.81 -63.84 10.79
N HIS A 532 -67.80 -62.79 9.97
CA HIS A 532 -68.52 -62.75 8.68
C HIS A 532 -67.99 -63.79 7.70
N ALA A 533 -66.70 -64.13 7.76
CA ALA A 533 -66.11 -65.23 6.99
C ALA A 533 -66.49 -66.63 7.53
N GLY A 534 -67.26 -66.73 8.61
CA GLY A 534 -67.71 -68.00 9.20
C GLY A 534 -66.66 -68.71 10.05
N LEU A 535 -65.71 -67.96 10.63
CA LEU A 535 -64.60 -68.47 11.44
C LEU A 535 -64.74 -68.05 12.91
N GLN A 536 -64.11 -68.81 13.81
CA GLN A 536 -64.00 -68.45 15.24
C GLN A 536 -62.87 -67.44 15.43
N CYS A 537 -63.12 -66.39 16.22
CA CYS A 537 -62.13 -65.37 16.53
C CYS A 537 -61.84 -65.34 18.03
N GLU A 538 -60.55 -65.39 18.40
CA GLU A 538 -60.07 -65.18 19.77
C GLU A 538 -59.19 -63.93 19.81
N THR A 539 -59.47 -62.97 20.69
CA THR A 539 -58.68 -61.75 20.84
C THR A 539 -58.02 -61.72 22.21
N LYS A 540 -56.75 -61.28 22.25
CA LYS A 540 -56.01 -61.08 23.49
C LYS A 540 -55.14 -59.83 23.39
N VAL A 541 -55.45 -58.81 24.17
CA VAL A 541 -54.66 -57.58 24.27
C VAL A 541 -54.04 -57.51 25.65
N SER A 542 -52.71 -57.46 25.71
CA SER A 542 -51.93 -57.35 26.95
C SER A 542 -50.86 -56.27 26.78
N ILE A 543 -51.34 -55.04 26.53
CA ILE A 543 -50.54 -53.81 26.37
C ILE A 543 -50.82 -52.91 27.60
N LYS A 544 -49.82 -52.22 28.13
CA LYS A 544 -50.02 -51.20 29.20
C LYS A 544 -50.44 -49.87 28.56
N GLU A 545 -51.14 -49.03 29.31
CA GLU A 545 -51.62 -47.72 28.84
C GLU A 545 -50.51 -46.76 28.38
N ASP A 546 -49.24 -47.02 28.70
CA ASP A 546 -48.06 -46.19 28.38
C ASP A 546 -47.29 -46.63 27.12
N ALA A 547 -47.89 -47.46 26.26
CA ALA A 547 -47.25 -47.97 25.05
C ALA A 547 -47.55 -47.11 23.81
N ASP A 548 -47.06 -45.86 23.79
CA ASP A 548 -47.19 -45.01 22.62
C ASP A 548 -46.27 -45.46 21.48
N VAL A 549 -46.74 -45.31 20.24
CA VAL A 549 -45.96 -45.60 19.02
C VAL A 549 -46.11 -44.49 17.98
N TRP A 550 -45.07 -44.27 17.18
CA TRP A 550 -45.15 -43.41 16.00
C TRP A 550 -45.61 -44.24 14.80
N ILE A 551 -46.90 -44.15 14.46
CA ILE A 551 -47.47 -44.88 13.32
C ILE A 551 -48.31 -43.98 12.42
N ALA A 552 -48.52 -44.42 11.18
CA ALA A 552 -49.59 -43.94 10.32
C ALA A 552 -50.79 -44.90 10.46
N PRO A 553 -51.88 -44.54 11.20
CA PRO A 553 -52.97 -45.45 11.54
C PRO A 553 -53.62 -46.14 10.34
N HIS A 554 -53.86 -45.40 9.25
CA HIS A 554 -54.44 -45.96 8.04
C HIS A 554 -53.53 -46.99 7.36
N ALA A 555 -52.20 -46.75 7.37
CA ALA A 555 -51.24 -47.70 6.82
C ALA A 555 -51.15 -48.96 7.70
N MET A 556 -51.18 -48.81 9.03
CA MET A 556 -51.11 -49.94 9.96
C MET A 556 -52.39 -50.78 9.98
N LYS A 557 -53.56 -50.14 9.85
CA LYS A 557 -54.85 -50.84 9.62
C LYS A 557 -54.80 -51.71 8.36
N ARG A 558 -54.13 -51.23 7.30
CA ARG A 558 -53.92 -52.01 6.07
C ARG A 558 -53.01 -53.21 6.27
N VAL A 559 -51.97 -53.11 7.11
CA VAL A 559 -51.17 -54.27 7.51
C VAL A 559 -52.07 -55.32 8.15
N MET A 560 -52.91 -54.91 9.12
CA MET A 560 -53.84 -55.82 9.80
C MET A 560 -54.83 -56.46 8.84
N ALA A 561 -55.48 -55.68 7.98
CA ALA A 561 -56.42 -56.20 6.99
C ALA A 561 -55.76 -57.23 6.04
N ASN A 562 -54.52 -56.99 5.60
CA ASN A 562 -53.79 -57.92 4.75
C ASN A 562 -53.48 -59.25 5.45
N LEU A 563 -53.07 -59.20 6.72
CA LEU A 563 -52.77 -60.41 7.50
C LEU A 563 -54.05 -61.19 7.81
N VAL A 564 -55.11 -60.52 8.25
CA VAL A 564 -56.41 -61.14 8.58
C VAL A 564 -57.09 -61.70 7.34
N HIS A 565 -57.06 -61.00 6.21
CA HIS A 565 -57.62 -61.51 4.96
C HIS A 565 -56.89 -62.78 4.49
N ASN A 566 -55.56 -62.82 4.61
CA ASN A 566 -54.79 -64.03 4.33
C ASN A 566 -55.18 -65.18 5.27
N ALA A 567 -55.28 -64.92 6.58
CA ALA A 567 -55.71 -65.91 7.55
C ALA A 567 -57.11 -66.45 7.21
N CYS A 568 -58.09 -65.58 6.94
CA CYS A 568 -59.45 -65.98 6.58
C CYS A 568 -59.51 -66.83 5.31
N LYS A 569 -58.70 -66.48 4.32
CA LYS A 569 -58.66 -67.18 3.03
C LYS A 569 -58.09 -68.59 3.13
N PHE A 570 -57.13 -68.83 4.02
CA PHE A 570 -56.41 -70.10 4.11
C PHE A 570 -56.84 -70.98 5.29
N THR A 571 -57.81 -70.50 6.08
CA THR A 571 -58.44 -71.26 7.16
C THR A 571 -59.74 -71.91 6.67
N PRO A 572 -59.96 -73.21 6.89
CA PRO A 572 -61.20 -73.88 6.51
C PRO A 572 -62.39 -73.38 7.35
N THR A 573 -63.62 -73.49 6.82
CA THR A 573 -64.85 -73.06 7.49
C THR A 573 -64.99 -73.71 8.87
N GLY A 574 -65.31 -72.90 9.90
CA GLY A 574 -65.33 -73.35 11.30
C GLY A 574 -63.97 -73.42 11.98
N GLY A 575 -62.88 -73.07 11.29
CA GLY A 575 -61.55 -72.90 11.87
C GLY A 575 -61.44 -71.66 12.78
N ARG A 576 -60.26 -71.44 13.32
CA ARG A 576 -59.96 -70.45 14.36
C ARG A 576 -58.86 -69.51 13.92
N ILE A 577 -59.08 -68.22 14.16
CA ILE A 577 -58.05 -67.18 14.04
C ILE A 577 -57.92 -66.49 15.40
N LYS A 578 -56.68 -66.36 15.88
CA LYS A 578 -56.33 -65.66 17.12
C LYS A 578 -55.59 -64.37 16.79
N LEU A 579 -56.08 -63.26 17.34
CA LEU A 579 -55.44 -61.95 17.29
C LEU A 579 -54.85 -61.64 18.65
N GLU A 580 -53.53 -61.42 18.73
CA GLU A 580 -52.84 -61.17 19.99
C GLU A 580 -51.95 -59.93 19.89
N ALA A 581 -52.04 -59.04 20.87
CA ALA A 581 -51.17 -57.88 21.02
C ALA A 581 -50.45 -57.94 22.37
N LEU A 582 -49.13 -58.00 22.35
CA LEU A 582 -48.26 -58.05 23.52
C LEU A 582 -47.27 -56.88 23.48
N GLN A 583 -46.67 -56.57 24.61
CA GLN A 583 -45.58 -55.60 24.68
C GLN A 583 -44.36 -56.21 25.38
N ASP A 584 -43.18 -55.88 24.85
CA ASP A 584 -41.88 -56.08 25.48
C ASP A 584 -41.38 -54.71 26.02
N GLU A 585 -40.14 -54.62 26.53
CA GLU A 585 -39.62 -53.34 27.05
C GLU A 585 -39.51 -52.26 25.95
N GLU A 586 -39.10 -52.64 24.74
CA GLU A 586 -38.80 -51.71 23.64
C GLU A 586 -39.81 -51.75 22.48
N TRP A 587 -40.68 -52.76 22.42
CA TRP A 587 -41.51 -53.04 21.25
C TRP A 587 -42.93 -53.41 21.63
N VAL A 588 -43.90 -53.06 20.78
CA VAL A 588 -45.21 -53.72 20.76
C VAL A 588 -45.20 -54.79 19.68
N ARG A 589 -45.72 -55.99 20.00
CA ARG A 589 -45.83 -57.13 19.09
C ARG A 589 -47.30 -57.43 18.82
N VAL A 590 -47.66 -57.52 17.55
CA VAL A 590 -48.98 -57.97 17.11
C VAL A 590 -48.84 -59.28 16.35
N THR A 591 -49.73 -60.22 16.65
CA THR A 591 -49.77 -61.57 16.10
C THR A 591 -51.15 -61.85 15.50
N VAL A 592 -51.15 -62.45 14.31
CA VAL A 592 -52.30 -63.09 13.67
C VAL A 592 -51.96 -64.56 13.47
N GLU A 593 -52.64 -65.43 14.20
CA GLU A 593 -52.43 -66.88 14.20
C GLU A 593 -53.67 -67.58 13.65
N ASP A 594 -53.51 -68.46 12.66
CA ASP A 594 -54.56 -69.27 12.07
C ASP A 594 -54.26 -70.76 12.23
N ASN A 595 -55.30 -71.60 12.28
CA ASN A 595 -55.17 -73.06 12.24
C ASN A 595 -55.48 -73.66 10.85
N GLY A 596 -55.13 -72.92 9.79
CA GLY A 596 -55.36 -73.29 8.41
C GLY A 596 -54.36 -74.31 7.87
N LYS A 597 -54.23 -74.37 6.55
CA LYS A 597 -53.38 -75.38 5.85
C LYS A 597 -51.88 -75.24 6.09
N GLY A 598 -51.41 -74.09 6.61
CA GLY A 598 -50.00 -73.75 6.73
C GLY A 598 -49.27 -73.51 5.39
N ILE A 599 -47.99 -73.16 5.47
CA ILE A 599 -47.12 -72.77 4.36
C ILE A 599 -45.89 -73.69 4.35
N GLU A 600 -45.52 -74.22 3.19
CA GLU A 600 -44.32 -75.03 3.01
C GLU A 600 -43.05 -74.24 3.38
N THR A 601 -42.13 -74.87 4.13
CA THR A 601 -40.89 -74.24 4.62
C THR A 601 -40.04 -73.62 3.50
N GLU A 602 -40.00 -74.24 2.33
CA GLU A 602 -39.26 -73.76 1.15
C GLU A 602 -39.81 -72.43 0.60
N ARG A 603 -41.06 -72.09 0.93
CA ARG A 603 -41.75 -70.91 0.41
C ARG A 603 -41.68 -69.72 1.33
N LEU A 604 -41.47 -69.93 2.64
CA LEU A 604 -41.38 -68.87 3.65
C LEU A 604 -40.41 -67.74 3.29
N PRO A 605 -39.22 -67.98 2.67
CA PRO A 605 -38.31 -66.90 2.28
C PRO A 605 -38.90 -65.95 1.22
N PHE A 606 -39.87 -66.42 0.43
CA PHE A 606 -40.37 -65.73 -0.75
C PHE A 606 -41.75 -65.09 -0.56
N ILE A 607 -42.50 -65.42 0.50
CA ILE A 607 -43.89 -64.94 0.65
C ILE A 607 -44.04 -63.43 0.78
N PHE A 608 -42.97 -62.73 1.17
CA PHE A 608 -42.92 -61.28 1.24
C PHE A 608 -42.38 -60.62 -0.04
N HIS A 609 -42.01 -61.39 -1.07
CA HIS A 609 -41.62 -60.84 -2.36
C HIS A 609 -42.85 -60.38 -3.15
N ARG A 610 -42.72 -59.24 -3.84
CA ARG A 610 -43.80 -58.73 -4.71
C ARG A 610 -44.14 -59.76 -5.79
N TYR A 611 -45.43 -59.95 -6.03
CA TYR A 611 -45.99 -60.85 -7.03
C TYR A 611 -45.79 -62.35 -6.76
N TYR A 612 -45.29 -62.73 -5.58
CA TYR A 612 -45.15 -64.14 -5.21
C TYR A 612 -46.53 -64.77 -4.92
N LYS A 613 -46.79 -65.95 -5.50
CA LYS A 613 -48.04 -66.73 -5.32
C LYS A 613 -47.74 -68.23 -5.31
N GLU A 614 -48.63 -68.96 -4.65
CA GLU A 614 -48.74 -70.42 -4.79
C GLU A 614 -49.61 -70.75 -6.02
N ASP A 615 -49.25 -71.78 -6.80
CA ASP A 615 -49.71 -72.12 -8.18
C ASP A 615 -51.24 -72.21 -8.41
N SER A 616 -52.07 -72.06 -7.38
CA SER A 616 -53.53 -72.09 -7.45
C SER A 616 -54.25 -70.99 -6.63
N GLY A 617 -53.53 -69.99 -6.11
CA GLY A 617 -54.11 -68.93 -5.27
C GLY A 617 -54.71 -67.75 -6.05
N GLN A 618 -55.99 -67.41 -5.80
CA GLN A 618 -56.57 -66.12 -6.25
C GLN A 618 -56.00 -64.92 -5.45
N GLY A 619 -55.46 -63.90 -6.11
CA GLY A 619 -54.86 -62.70 -5.48
C GLY A 619 -53.64 -62.18 -6.27
N GLN A 620 -53.16 -60.94 -6.04
CA GLN A 620 -52.05 -60.33 -6.81
C GLN A 620 -50.64 -60.62 -6.25
N GLY A 621 -50.50 -61.19 -5.05
CA GLY A 621 -49.18 -61.44 -4.43
C GLY A 621 -48.50 -60.18 -3.90
N LEU A 622 -49.27 -59.11 -3.66
CA LEU A 622 -48.77 -57.82 -3.19
C LEU A 622 -49.04 -57.57 -1.69
N GLY A 623 -50.06 -58.19 -1.09
CA GLY A 623 -50.51 -57.89 0.27
C GLY A 623 -49.44 -58.03 1.35
N LEU A 624 -48.71 -59.16 1.38
CA LEU A 624 -47.63 -59.37 2.35
C LEU A 624 -46.41 -58.49 2.07
N ALA A 625 -46.06 -58.25 0.81
CA ALA A 625 -44.97 -57.35 0.44
C ALA A 625 -45.24 -55.90 0.87
N ILE A 626 -46.48 -55.43 0.72
CA ILE A 626 -46.94 -54.12 1.18
C ILE A 626 -46.95 -54.06 2.71
N ALA A 627 -47.43 -55.11 3.38
CA ALA A 627 -47.41 -55.19 4.84
C ALA A 627 -45.98 -55.06 5.37
N LYS A 628 -45.01 -55.75 4.76
CA LYS A 628 -43.60 -55.66 5.09
C LYS A 628 -43.03 -54.26 4.87
N GLU A 629 -43.28 -53.64 3.72
CA GLU A 629 -42.79 -52.29 3.42
C GLU A 629 -43.36 -51.24 4.39
N ILE A 630 -44.64 -51.36 4.77
CA ILE A 630 -45.25 -50.49 5.77
C ILE A 630 -44.54 -50.69 7.11
N ILE A 631 -44.43 -51.92 7.61
CA ILE A 631 -43.80 -52.21 8.90
C ILE A 631 -42.34 -51.73 8.96
N GLU A 632 -41.55 -51.97 7.91
CA GLU A 632 -40.14 -51.54 7.85
C GLU A 632 -39.99 -50.01 7.83
N ARG A 633 -40.90 -49.27 7.16
CA ARG A 633 -40.93 -47.80 7.19
C ARG A 633 -41.26 -47.23 8.57
N HIS A 634 -41.94 -48.00 9.40
CA HIS A 634 -42.26 -47.65 10.79
C HIS A 634 -41.16 -48.08 11.77
N GLY A 635 -39.97 -48.48 11.27
CA GLY A 635 -38.85 -48.94 12.09
C GLY A 635 -39.06 -50.32 12.69
N GLY A 636 -40.10 -51.04 12.26
CA GLY A 636 -40.48 -52.35 12.75
C GLY A 636 -39.96 -53.53 11.93
N ARG A 637 -40.36 -54.73 12.32
CA ARG A 637 -40.06 -55.97 11.60
C ARG A 637 -41.29 -56.88 11.56
N ILE A 638 -41.50 -57.58 10.45
CA ILE A 638 -42.54 -58.60 10.28
C ILE A 638 -41.90 -59.98 10.02
N ASP A 639 -42.42 -61.01 10.66
CA ASP A 639 -41.96 -62.39 10.58
C ASP A 639 -43.14 -63.36 10.47
N VAL A 640 -42.85 -64.59 10.05
CA VAL A 640 -43.82 -65.66 9.88
C VAL A 640 -43.24 -66.98 10.39
N HIS A 641 -44.06 -67.75 11.10
CA HIS A 641 -43.80 -69.14 11.43
C HIS A 641 -45.00 -69.96 10.97
N SER A 642 -44.80 -71.03 10.21
CA SER A 642 -45.91 -71.85 9.74
C SER A 642 -45.50 -73.31 9.64
N VAL A 643 -46.44 -74.20 9.98
CA VAL A 643 -46.28 -75.65 9.91
C VAL A 643 -47.44 -76.19 9.06
N VAL A 644 -47.10 -76.96 8.03
CA VAL A 644 -48.08 -77.53 7.11
C VAL A 644 -49.05 -78.42 7.88
N GLY A 645 -50.35 -78.15 7.74
CA GLY A 645 -51.43 -78.86 8.42
C GLY A 645 -51.76 -78.40 9.84
N GLU A 646 -50.95 -77.51 10.44
CA GLU A 646 -51.20 -76.96 11.78
C GLU A 646 -51.58 -75.48 11.76
N GLY A 647 -51.12 -74.70 10.77
CA GLY A 647 -51.50 -73.30 10.60
C GLY A 647 -50.34 -72.34 10.34
N SER A 648 -50.61 -71.04 10.41
CA SER A 648 -49.62 -69.98 10.24
C SER A 648 -49.71 -68.93 11.34
N HIS A 649 -48.55 -68.42 11.74
CA HIS A 649 -48.38 -67.40 12.76
C HIS A 649 -47.60 -66.23 12.17
N PHE A 650 -48.32 -65.17 11.79
CA PHE A 650 -47.73 -63.92 11.33
C PHE A 650 -47.60 -62.95 12.50
N SER A 651 -46.43 -62.35 12.67
CA SER A 651 -46.20 -61.37 13.73
C SER A 651 -45.41 -60.19 13.23
N PHE A 652 -45.74 -58.99 13.70
CA PHE A 652 -44.91 -57.81 13.49
C PHE A 652 -44.64 -57.07 14.81
N ILE A 653 -43.52 -56.34 14.84
CA ILE A 653 -43.10 -55.51 15.96
C ILE A 653 -42.93 -54.05 15.53
N ILE A 654 -43.31 -53.11 16.39
CA ILE A 654 -43.16 -51.65 16.21
C ILE A 654 -42.45 -51.08 17.44
N PRO A 655 -41.48 -50.15 17.29
CA PRO A 655 -40.77 -49.59 18.42
C PRO A 655 -41.68 -48.67 19.23
N LYS A 656 -41.61 -48.78 20.55
CA LYS A 656 -42.27 -47.85 21.46
C LYS A 656 -41.57 -46.50 21.43
N VAL A 657 -42.33 -45.43 21.67
CA VAL A 657 -41.74 -44.13 22.02
C VAL A 657 -41.09 -44.27 23.41
N GLN A 658 -39.81 -43.90 23.53
CA GLN A 658 -39.09 -43.87 24.80
C GLN A 658 -39.47 -42.68 25.67
#